data_AF-A0A957U970-F1
#
_entry.id   AF-A0A957U970-F1
#
_cell.length_a   1.000
_cell.length_b   1.000
_cell.length_c   1.000
_cell.angle_alpha   90.00
_cell.angle_beta   90.00
_cell.angle_gamma   90.00
#
_symmetry.space_group_name_H-M   'P 1'
#
loop_
_entity.id
_entity.type
_entity.pdbx_description
1 polymer ?
#
loop_
_entity_poly.entity_id
_entity_poly.type
_entity_poly.pdbx_seq_one_letter_code
_entity_poly.pdbx_strand_id
1 'polypeptide(L)'
;MDNKTTRNIVYAASLGDNVDVSTNATQWDRAVAAYDILATGGVPYGLVAGNHDGAPASTAEFNARFATRKTVQASYGGRYGTSDFDNYYTLFEAGGMQFVAVFIEMDDGMTSASHPVLQWANSIMQMYSSRRAILVTHNLLNGGTATSFSAQGSAIFDALKGNANLFLMLGGHLDVARRRSDAGTNGNTIYSLRSDYQSVDSQQSGYLRIMRFSPAENLIYVSTYSPTQNKEYPNEVTENNFTLPYAMSSSGPFSVIGTASAAAGANATVAWNGLADGTAYEWYAVASDGNKQATSPIWSFTTANAQPACYTLTLSHTGSGSDPAADPSNSSGCPSGSYLAGATVSLSGAAPAAHWHVAGWSGTDADNSTATGNTLTMPAANHTAGVTYAQNEYTLTIVSANGTVARDPAQLTYHDGDDVSLTATPAPGWSFTEWFGALTGSANPATLTIHGDATVTANYTRIRYPLTVARSGNGTGYVTSSPAGINCGATCTANYDSDTLVTLDAVSALGSTFSGWSGEGCTGTGACQVTMDGAKSVTANFTLGTNVLSVSLAGSGGGSVSSYPAGIVCGADCSEDYGYNTLVSLTATPDSTSTFDGWSGAGCSGTGTCQVTMDAAKSVTATFTRITYLLTVNKLGAGSGTVSSTPPVINCGATCTATLVKDSQITLAAAAASGSTFLGWAGSCFGTDPCVVTMDNAKSVSASFALVQYTISGNAGQPGAILTYTGGSVTADGSGVYAITVPAGWSGSVTPALAGYLFTPPSRSYTNVAADQPAQDFSAAPVIPPPSGLTCATLEPKPATASTGEKPQSKVWTHEGAWYAVFPTSAAGASSSGTWLWQLQGTVWNEVIKLSDRTDTKADVRVVGNLAHILLYADSNTQLVTAAYSGGSYQPWTLRPAAVNLPLPNSEVATIDVDSTGKMWLATRTGAGEIVVYHSDSPYSTWSGPVVLDTGAIGNDDIEVVTALPNGTVGVLWSNQNTRRFGFRVHVDGADPVAWSANELPAAGSAFDNVGAGMADDHLNVAVAADSTLYAAVKTGYDTAGYPKIALLVRRPTGVWDSLYGIDEAGTRPLILLDEVHGTLTLIYTSSEGYNPIVYRQSTTQTIAFGSRTTLRSGAFNDVS
;
A
#
# COMPACT_ATOMS: atom_id res chain seq x y z
N MET A 1 55.57 16.80 18.51
CA MET A 1 54.98 17.48 17.33
C MET A 1 55.72 18.78 17.04
N ASP A 2 55.91 19.60 18.08
CA ASP A 2 56.95 20.59 18.41
C ASP A 2 58.13 20.83 17.41
N ASN A 3 58.69 19.81 16.75
CA ASN A 3 59.69 19.99 15.70
C ASN A 3 59.12 20.23 14.27
N LYS A 4 57.79 20.31 14.10
CA LYS A 4 57.12 20.44 12.78
C LYS A 4 57.65 21.64 12.00
N THR A 5 57.54 22.84 12.58
CA THR A 5 57.91 24.09 11.91
C THR A 5 59.42 24.20 11.72
N THR A 6 60.20 23.87 12.76
CA THR A 6 61.67 24.00 12.75
C THR A 6 62.36 23.05 11.78
N ARG A 7 61.78 21.87 11.51
CA ARG A 7 62.31 20.90 10.53
C ARG A 7 61.50 20.80 9.23
N ASN A 8 60.48 21.66 9.06
CA ASN A 8 59.51 21.62 7.95
C ASN A 8 58.94 20.22 7.68
N ILE A 9 58.36 19.60 8.71
CA ILE A 9 57.78 18.24 8.63
C ILE A 9 56.43 18.31 7.92
N VAL A 10 56.45 17.95 6.63
CA VAL A 10 55.31 17.98 5.69
C VAL A 10 54.57 16.65 5.55
N TYR A 11 55.19 15.54 5.93
CA TYR A 11 54.64 14.18 5.80
C TYR A 11 55.32 13.23 6.80
N ALA A 12 54.61 12.21 7.27
CA ALA A 12 55.18 11.11 8.06
C ALA A 12 54.75 9.72 7.52
N ALA A 13 55.63 8.72 7.63
CA ALA A 13 55.31 7.33 7.26
C ALA A 13 55.66 6.39 8.42
N SER A 14 54.67 5.65 8.93
CA SER A 14 54.93 4.45 9.73
C SER A 14 55.41 3.33 8.81
N LEU A 15 56.26 2.46 9.35
CA LEU A 15 56.89 1.35 8.64
C LEU A 15 56.38 -0.02 9.14
N GLY A 16 55.27 -0.04 9.88
CA GLY A 16 54.63 -1.25 10.43
C GLY A 16 55.04 -1.57 11.85
N ASP A 17 54.37 -2.57 12.44
CA ASP A 17 54.38 -2.89 13.88
C ASP A 17 53.94 -1.68 14.73
N ASN A 18 52.71 -1.23 14.45
CA ASN A 18 52.06 -0.12 15.13
C ASN A 18 51.54 -0.53 16.53
N VAL A 19 51.34 -1.83 16.74
CA VAL A 19 51.14 -2.48 18.05
C VAL A 19 52.12 -3.65 18.21
N ASP A 20 52.22 -4.18 19.43
CA ASP A 20 53.08 -5.32 19.79
C ASP A 20 52.29 -6.67 19.78
N VAL A 21 50.96 -6.61 19.94
CA VAL A 21 50.05 -7.76 19.83
C VAL A 21 48.75 -7.32 19.13
N SER A 22 48.51 -7.82 17.92
CA SER A 22 47.35 -7.47 17.06
C SER A 22 45.97 -7.65 17.71
N THR A 23 45.81 -8.53 18.69
CA THR A 23 44.55 -8.74 19.42
C THR A 23 44.36 -7.85 20.65
N ASN A 24 45.33 -6.97 20.96
CA ASN A 24 45.30 -6.13 22.15
C ASN A 24 44.70 -4.75 21.85
N ALA A 25 43.38 -4.62 22.03
CA ALA A 25 42.65 -3.36 21.87
C ALA A 25 43.27 -2.16 22.62
N THR A 26 43.90 -2.38 23.80
CA THR A 26 44.52 -1.28 24.58
C THR A 26 45.78 -0.74 23.89
N GLN A 27 46.50 -1.57 23.13
CA GLN A 27 47.63 -1.10 22.31
C GLN A 27 47.11 -0.33 21.09
N TRP A 28 46.05 -0.80 20.43
CA TRP A 28 45.41 -0.10 19.32
C TRP A 28 44.86 1.27 19.71
N ASP A 29 44.16 1.39 20.84
CA ASP A 29 43.64 2.68 21.34
C ASP A 29 44.77 3.69 21.57
N ARG A 30 45.94 3.22 22.04
CA ARG A 30 47.15 4.05 22.22
C ARG A 30 47.81 4.42 20.90
N ALA A 31 47.91 3.49 19.95
CA ALA A 31 48.46 3.75 18.62
C ALA A 31 47.62 4.80 17.88
N VAL A 32 46.28 4.66 17.93
CA VAL A 32 45.32 5.65 17.44
C VAL A 32 45.57 7.02 18.08
N ALA A 33 45.61 7.10 19.42
CA ALA A 33 45.84 8.37 20.12
C ALA A 33 47.21 9.00 19.79
N ALA A 34 48.24 8.20 19.54
CA ALA A 34 49.56 8.68 19.13
C ALA A 34 49.57 9.25 17.71
N TYR A 35 48.86 8.62 16.76
CA TYR A 35 48.72 9.14 15.40
C TYR A 35 47.78 10.35 15.31
N ASP A 36 46.77 10.44 16.18
CA ASP A 36 45.87 11.61 16.26
C ASP A 36 46.61 12.89 16.67
N ILE A 37 47.78 12.80 17.30
CA ILE A 37 48.67 13.95 17.55
C ILE A 37 49.25 14.51 16.24
N LEU A 38 49.52 13.66 15.23
CA LEU A 38 49.94 14.12 13.90
C LEU A 38 48.77 14.72 13.12
N ALA A 39 47.60 14.07 13.15
CA ALA A 39 46.37 14.56 12.54
C ALA A 39 45.98 15.95 13.06
N THR A 40 45.83 16.08 14.38
CA THR A 40 45.50 17.35 15.07
C THR A 40 46.59 18.39 14.84
N GLY A 41 47.85 17.96 14.76
CA GLY A 41 49.00 18.80 14.41
C GLY A 41 49.07 19.23 12.95
N GLY A 42 48.16 18.77 12.08
CA GLY A 42 48.18 19.03 10.65
C GLY A 42 49.44 18.52 9.95
N VAL A 43 49.99 17.39 10.39
CA VAL A 43 51.04 16.64 9.68
C VAL A 43 50.36 15.40 9.09
N PRO A 44 50.11 15.35 7.77
CA PRO A 44 49.53 14.18 7.16
C PRO A 44 50.51 13.00 7.26
N TYR A 45 49.95 11.80 7.43
CA TYR A 45 50.73 10.58 7.55
C TYR A 45 50.14 9.42 6.76
N GLY A 46 50.96 8.40 6.55
CA GLY A 46 50.53 7.08 6.10
C GLY A 46 51.10 5.98 7.00
N LEU A 47 50.43 4.84 6.97
CA LEU A 47 50.66 3.64 7.78
C LEU A 47 50.76 2.40 6.89
N VAL A 48 51.50 1.39 7.34
CA VAL A 48 51.47 0.03 6.81
C VAL A 48 51.30 -0.94 7.98
N ALA A 49 50.73 -2.12 7.73
CA ALA A 49 50.64 -3.20 8.72
C ALA A 49 51.88 -4.11 8.67
N GLY A 50 52.49 -4.37 9.84
CA GLY A 50 53.56 -5.35 10.05
C GLY A 50 53.04 -6.68 10.63
N ASN A 51 53.96 -7.59 11.00
CA ASN A 51 53.56 -8.89 11.56
C ASN A 51 52.95 -8.78 12.96
N HIS A 52 53.35 -7.81 13.80
CA HIS A 52 52.70 -7.59 15.10
C HIS A 52 51.33 -6.92 14.96
N ASP A 53 51.08 -6.20 13.86
CA ASP A 53 49.74 -5.71 13.49
C ASP A 53 48.81 -6.83 12.98
N GLY A 54 49.36 -8.00 12.64
CA GLY A 54 48.63 -9.19 12.18
C GLY A 54 48.73 -9.48 10.69
N ALA A 55 49.48 -8.70 9.90
CA ALA A 55 49.63 -8.93 8.46
C ALA A 55 50.52 -10.15 8.14
N PRO A 56 50.24 -10.91 7.07
CA PRO A 56 49.06 -10.84 6.18
C PRO A 56 47.88 -11.69 6.70
N ALA A 57 47.97 -12.30 7.89
CA ALA A 57 47.07 -13.37 8.33
C ALA A 57 45.72 -12.89 8.85
N SER A 58 45.67 -11.74 9.53
CA SER A 58 44.44 -11.07 9.99
C SER A 58 44.73 -9.63 10.44
N THR A 59 44.55 -8.69 9.53
CA THR A 59 44.70 -7.24 9.73
C THR A 59 43.42 -6.59 10.30
N ALA A 60 42.48 -7.37 10.86
CA ALA A 60 41.11 -6.92 11.14
C ALA A 60 41.02 -5.71 12.10
N GLU A 61 41.85 -5.65 13.16
CA GLU A 61 41.87 -4.48 14.06
C GLU A 61 42.51 -3.25 13.39
N PHE A 62 43.64 -3.40 12.68
CA PHE A 62 44.26 -2.30 11.91
C PHE A 62 43.22 -1.64 10.98
N ASN A 63 42.45 -2.47 10.27
CA ASN A 63 41.32 -2.06 9.46
C ASN A 63 40.24 -1.34 10.27
N ALA A 64 39.72 -1.96 11.33
CA ALA A 64 38.65 -1.39 12.15
C ALA A 64 39.01 -0.02 12.75
N ARG A 65 40.29 0.21 13.09
CA ARG A 65 40.75 1.46 13.73
C ARG A 65 41.13 2.57 12.75
N PHE A 66 41.68 2.24 11.58
CA PHE A 66 42.21 3.24 10.64
C PHE A 66 41.43 3.39 9.32
N ALA A 67 40.63 2.40 8.90
CA ALA A 67 39.88 2.49 7.64
C ALA A 67 38.77 3.57 7.64
N THR A 68 38.39 4.10 8.81
CA THR A 68 37.50 5.26 8.99
C THR A 68 38.24 6.60 9.07
N ARG A 69 39.57 6.60 9.29
CA ARG A 69 40.41 7.79 9.50
C ARG A 69 41.07 8.32 8.22
N LYS A 70 40.59 7.88 7.06
CA LYS A 70 41.06 8.26 5.70
C LYS A 70 41.04 9.78 5.42
N THR A 71 40.27 10.55 6.19
CA THR A 71 40.12 12.01 6.05
C THR A 71 41.19 12.84 6.76
N VAL A 72 41.98 12.24 7.67
CA VAL A 72 43.09 12.93 8.39
C VAL A 72 44.48 12.47 7.94
N GLN A 73 44.54 11.48 7.07
CA GLN A 73 45.73 11.11 6.30
C GLN A 73 45.88 12.04 5.08
N ALA A 74 47.06 12.08 4.46
CA ALA A 74 47.24 12.83 3.21
C ALA A 74 46.27 12.33 2.13
N SER A 75 45.73 13.26 1.34
CA SER A 75 44.62 13.07 0.38
C SER A 75 44.53 11.63 -0.15
N TYR A 76 43.66 10.85 0.50
CA TYR A 76 43.54 9.41 0.29
C TYR A 76 43.08 9.13 -1.15
N GLY A 77 43.92 8.46 -1.92
CA GLY A 77 43.69 8.24 -3.35
C GLY A 77 42.91 6.97 -3.67
N GLY A 78 42.92 5.98 -2.77
CA GLY A 78 42.25 4.70 -2.97
C GLY A 78 43.06 3.51 -2.44
N ARG A 79 42.51 2.31 -2.68
CA ARG A 79 43.02 1.03 -2.16
C ARG A 79 43.01 -0.08 -3.19
N TYR A 80 43.69 -1.17 -2.87
CA TYR A 80 43.45 -2.47 -3.49
C TYR A 80 42.17 -3.11 -2.88
N GLY A 81 41.37 -3.81 -3.70
CA GLY A 81 40.17 -4.51 -3.24
C GLY A 81 39.03 -3.60 -2.74
N THR A 82 37.97 -4.23 -2.22
CA THR A 82 36.71 -3.56 -1.83
C THR A 82 36.44 -3.54 -0.33
N SER A 83 37.03 -4.45 0.45
CA SER A 83 36.85 -4.60 1.91
C SER A 83 37.85 -3.77 2.72
N ASP A 84 39.14 -4.11 2.59
CA ASP A 84 40.18 -3.80 3.59
C ASP A 84 41.09 -2.63 3.15
N PHE A 85 41.96 -2.15 4.03
CA PHE A 85 42.70 -0.89 3.91
C PHE A 85 44.23 -1.10 3.93
N ASP A 86 44.68 -2.35 4.04
CA ASP A 86 46.10 -2.71 4.26
C ASP A 86 47.03 -2.35 3.10
N ASN A 87 46.47 -2.22 1.90
CA ASN A 87 47.17 -1.83 0.67
C ASN A 87 46.47 -0.63 0.02
N TYR A 88 47.09 0.55 0.11
CA TYR A 88 46.48 1.82 -0.31
C TYR A 88 47.51 2.88 -0.72
N TYR A 89 47.04 4.04 -1.19
CA TYR A 89 47.92 5.14 -1.54
C TYR A 89 47.37 6.51 -1.14
N THR A 90 48.28 7.46 -0.94
CA THR A 90 48.01 8.86 -0.62
C THR A 90 48.68 9.79 -1.63
N LEU A 91 48.10 10.97 -1.81
CA LEU A 91 48.65 12.06 -2.61
C LEU A 91 49.00 13.24 -1.69
N PHE A 92 50.18 13.83 -1.88
CA PHE A 92 50.58 15.04 -1.16
C PHE A 92 51.53 15.90 -2.00
N GLU A 93 51.72 17.15 -1.59
CA GLU A 93 52.56 18.13 -2.28
C GLU A 93 53.40 18.90 -1.27
N ALA A 94 54.69 19.08 -1.57
CA ALA A 94 55.63 19.76 -0.67
C ALA A 94 56.84 20.31 -1.45
N GLY A 95 57.33 21.50 -1.07
CA GLY A 95 58.53 22.09 -1.69
C GLY A 95 58.43 22.30 -3.20
N GLY A 96 57.22 22.57 -3.72
CA GLY A 96 56.96 22.67 -5.17
C GLY A 96 56.89 21.33 -5.92
N MET A 97 56.92 20.20 -5.21
CA MET A 97 56.89 18.85 -5.79
C MET A 97 55.60 18.11 -5.45
N GLN A 98 55.07 17.38 -6.44
CA GLN A 98 53.93 16.48 -6.25
C GLN A 98 54.40 15.04 -6.01
N PHE A 99 53.80 14.37 -5.02
CA PHE A 99 54.13 13.01 -4.62
C PHE A 99 52.92 12.07 -4.69
N VAL A 100 53.22 10.79 -4.83
CA VAL A 100 52.32 9.65 -4.60
C VAL A 100 53.05 8.67 -3.67
N ALA A 101 52.44 8.33 -2.54
CA ALA A 101 52.99 7.35 -1.59
C ALA A 101 52.09 6.11 -1.56
N VAL A 102 52.66 4.96 -1.90
CA VAL A 102 51.95 3.67 -1.96
C VAL A 102 52.40 2.80 -0.78
N PHE A 103 51.43 2.26 -0.04
CA PHE A 103 51.62 1.45 1.17
C PHE A 103 51.20 0.01 0.85
N ILE A 104 52.07 -0.95 1.18
CA ILE A 104 51.87 -2.40 0.93
C ILE A 104 52.21 -3.17 2.20
N GLU A 105 51.24 -3.89 2.76
CA GLU A 105 51.35 -4.67 4.00
C GLU A 105 52.51 -5.69 4.01
N MET A 106 52.89 -6.20 5.19
CA MET A 106 53.75 -7.37 5.25
C MET A 106 53.06 -8.60 4.67
N ASP A 107 53.69 -9.23 3.69
CA ASP A 107 53.22 -10.50 3.11
C ASP A 107 54.43 -11.34 2.69
N ASP A 108 54.80 -12.32 3.53
CA ASP A 108 55.86 -13.28 3.23
C ASP A 108 55.50 -14.24 2.07
N GLY A 109 54.23 -14.29 1.66
CA GLY A 109 53.77 -14.96 0.44
C GLY A 109 54.06 -14.17 -0.84
N MET A 110 54.34 -12.86 -0.74
CA MET A 110 54.60 -11.93 -1.85
C MET A 110 55.97 -12.15 -2.51
N THR A 111 56.18 -13.34 -3.07
CA THR A 111 57.48 -13.83 -3.56
C THR A 111 57.69 -13.66 -5.06
N SER A 112 56.72 -13.07 -5.78
CA SER A 112 56.77 -12.86 -7.24
C SER A 112 56.31 -11.46 -7.63
N ALA A 113 57.00 -10.85 -8.58
CA ALA A 113 56.60 -9.58 -9.22
C ALA A 113 55.20 -9.64 -9.86
N SER A 114 54.68 -10.83 -10.16
CA SER A 114 53.33 -11.04 -10.68
C SER A 114 52.22 -10.99 -9.61
N HIS A 115 52.54 -10.68 -8.34
CA HIS A 115 51.54 -10.65 -7.27
C HIS A 115 50.46 -9.59 -7.54
N PRO A 116 49.15 -9.86 -7.34
CA PRO A 116 48.07 -8.93 -7.71
C PRO A 116 48.19 -7.53 -7.08
N VAL A 117 48.62 -7.46 -5.81
CA VAL A 117 48.88 -6.18 -5.13
C VAL A 117 50.01 -5.39 -5.81
N LEU A 118 51.04 -6.05 -6.32
CA LEU A 118 52.14 -5.41 -7.04
C LEU A 118 51.72 -4.93 -8.44
N GLN A 119 50.85 -5.68 -9.11
CA GLN A 119 50.27 -5.25 -10.39
C GLN A 119 49.35 -4.03 -10.21
N TRP A 120 48.58 -3.99 -9.12
CA TRP A 120 47.83 -2.80 -8.71
C TRP A 120 48.76 -1.62 -8.39
N ALA A 121 49.77 -1.79 -7.53
CA ALA A 121 50.71 -0.73 -7.16
C ALA A 121 51.47 -0.17 -8.37
N ASN A 122 51.84 -1.03 -9.32
CA ASN A 122 52.42 -0.65 -10.62
C ASN A 122 51.43 0.23 -11.42
N SER A 123 50.15 -0.14 -11.49
CA SER A 123 49.13 0.68 -12.17
C SER A 123 48.92 2.05 -11.52
N ILE A 124 49.03 2.16 -10.18
CA ILE A 124 48.99 3.45 -9.47
C ILE A 124 50.22 4.30 -9.82
N MET A 125 51.43 3.73 -9.82
CA MET A 125 52.65 4.48 -10.19
C MET A 125 52.63 4.95 -11.65
N GLN A 126 52.01 4.18 -12.56
CA GLN A 126 51.79 4.57 -13.96
C GLN A 126 50.71 5.65 -14.11
N MET A 127 49.58 5.53 -13.39
CA MET A 127 48.50 6.52 -13.37
C MET A 127 49.00 7.88 -12.89
N TYR A 128 49.84 7.90 -11.84
CA TYR A 128 50.48 9.10 -11.31
C TYR A 128 51.93 9.24 -11.77
N SER A 129 52.22 8.87 -13.02
CA SER A 129 53.58 8.92 -13.61
C SER A 129 54.23 10.32 -13.62
N SER A 130 53.44 11.39 -13.51
CA SER A 130 53.91 12.78 -13.32
C SER A 130 54.26 13.13 -11.87
N ARG A 131 53.83 12.33 -10.88
CA ARG A 131 54.12 12.50 -9.46
C ARG A 131 55.27 11.59 -9.03
N ARG A 132 56.06 12.07 -8.07
CA ARG A 132 57.21 11.35 -7.53
C ARG A 132 56.74 10.21 -6.63
N ALA A 133 57.08 8.97 -6.98
CA ALA A 133 56.58 7.80 -6.29
C ALA A 133 57.51 7.35 -5.15
N ILE A 134 56.90 7.23 -3.97
CA ILE A 134 57.49 6.64 -2.76
C ILE A 134 56.72 5.34 -2.47
N LEU A 135 57.43 4.28 -2.14
CA LEU A 135 56.83 3.04 -1.64
C LEU A 135 57.15 2.85 -0.16
N VAL A 136 56.18 2.34 0.60
CA VAL A 136 56.35 1.92 1.99
C VAL A 136 55.85 0.49 2.15
N THR A 137 56.67 -0.37 2.75
CA THR A 137 56.31 -1.74 3.14
C THR A 137 57.05 -2.12 4.41
N HIS A 138 56.59 -3.12 5.17
CA HIS A 138 57.26 -3.49 6.41
C HIS A 138 58.54 -4.32 6.16
N ASN A 139 58.44 -5.50 5.55
CA ASN A 139 59.56 -6.43 5.35
C ASN A 139 60.35 -6.12 4.04
N LEU A 140 61.27 -5.14 4.06
CA LEU A 140 61.98 -4.68 2.84
C LEU A 140 63.41 -5.25 2.62
N LEU A 141 64.27 -5.25 3.65
CA LEU A 141 65.71 -5.59 3.53
C LEU A 141 66.14 -6.60 4.61
N ASN A 142 66.97 -7.58 4.24
CA ASN A 142 67.47 -8.62 5.14
C ASN A 142 68.51 -8.12 6.15
N GLY A 143 68.65 -8.81 7.30
CA GLY A 143 69.58 -8.45 8.39
C GLY A 143 71.06 -8.79 8.18
N GLY A 144 71.43 -9.40 7.05
CA GLY A 144 72.77 -9.95 6.82
C GLY A 144 73.93 -8.93 6.75
N THR A 145 75.14 -9.46 6.60
CA THR A 145 76.38 -8.67 6.38
C THR A 145 76.45 -7.99 5.00
N ALA A 146 75.60 -8.42 4.06
CA ALA A 146 75.36 -7.73 2.80
C ALA A 146 73.87 -7.35 2.71
N THR A 147 73.58 -6.12 2.28
CA THR A 147 72.22 -5.57 2.20
C THR A 147 71.43 -6.14 1.01
N SER A 148 70.90 -7.36 1.15
CA SER A 148 69.95 -7.94 0.19
C SER A 148 68.52 -7.50 0.48
N PHE A 149 67.67 -7.50 -0.55
CA PHE A 149 66.22 -7.46 -0.37
C PHE A 149 65.73 -8.71 0.36
N SER A 150 64.64 -8.58 1.12
CA SER A 150 63.81 -9.72 1.54
C SER A 150 63.12 -10.36 0.32
N ALA A 151 62.39 -11.47 0.52
CA ALA A 151 61.62 -12.07 -0.56
C ALA A 151 60.55 -11.10 -1.10
N GLN A 152 59.79 -10.48 -0.19
CA GLN A 152 58.83 -9.43 -0.51
C GLN A 152 59.50 -8.21 -1.16
N GLY A 153 60.61 -7.73 -0.61
CA GLY A 153 61.37 -6.60 -1.16
C GLY A 153 61.90 -6.85 -2.57
N SER A 154 62.28 -8.09 -2.91
CA SER A 154 62.73 -8.45 -4.26
C SER A 154 61.54 -8.49 -5.22
N ALA A 155 60.42 -9.12 -4.86
CA ALA A 155 59.22 -9.14 -5.67
C ALA A 155 58.70 -7.72 -5.98
N ILE A 156 58.66 -6.86 -4.94
CA ILE A 156 58.37 -5.44 -5.03
C ILE A 156 59.31 -4.73 -6.01
N PHE A 157 60.62 -4.88 -5.83
CA PHE A 157 61.60 -4.22 -6.69
C PHE A 157 61.46 -4.68 -8.14
N ASP A 158 61.34 -5.99 -8.36
CA ASP A 158 61.22 -6.59 -9.68
C ASP A 158 59.92 -6.19 -10.41
N ALA A 159 58.82 -5.96 -9.69
CA ALA A 159 57.57 -5.43 -10.25
C ALA A 159 57.65 -3.93 -10.55
N LEU A 160 58.19 -3.13 -9.62
CA LEU A 160 58.02 -1.67 -9.63
C LEU A 160 59.19 -0.89 -10.23
N LYS A 161 60.36 -1.51 -10.44
CA LYS A 161 61.53 -0.91 -11.13
C LYS A 161 61.26 -0.44 -12.57
N GLY A 162 60.12 -0.87 -13.15
CA GLY A 162 59.58 -0.38 -14.42
C GLY A 162 59.06 1.07 -14.39
N ASN A 163 58.89 1.67 -13.22
CA ASN A 163 58.34 3.02 -13.05
C ASN A 163 59.45 4.07 -12.97
N ALA A 164 59.48 5.00 -13.92
CA ALA A 164 60.51 6.05 -14.00
C ALA A 164 60.42 7.10 -12.87
N ASN A 165 59.23 7.25 -12.28
CA ASN A 165 58.94 8.15 -11.18
C ASN A 165 59.20 7.54 -9.78
N LEU A 166 59.41 6.22 -9.68
CA LEU A 166 59.84 5.57 -8.43
C LEU A 166 61.29 5.94 -8.14
N PHE A 167 61.55 6.45 -6.94
CA PHE A 167 62.90 6.83 -6.50
C PHE A 167 63.23 6.39 -5.07
N LEU A 168 62.22 6.03 -4.27
CA LEU A 168 62.39 5.72 -2.85
C LEU A 168 61.46 4.58 -2.39
N MET A 169 62.03 3.63 -1.67
CA MET A 169 61.36 2.48 -1.04
C MET A 169 61.78 2.43 0.43
N LEU A 170 60.82 2.35 1.36
CA LEU A 170 61.02 2.44 2.81
C LEU A 170 60.47 1.20 3.53
N GLY A 171 61.13 0.77 4.62
CA GLY A 171 60.61 -0.28 5.50
C GLY A 171 61.34 -0.49 6.84
N GLY A 172 60.89 -1.48 7.60
CA GLY A 172 61.31 -1.80 8.97
C GLY A 172 61.61 -3.30 9.15
N HIS A 173 60.86 -3.96 10.04
CA HIS A 173 60.87 -5.40 10.35
C HIS A 173 62.11 -5.96 11.04
N LEU A 174 63.32 -5.59 10.59
CA LEU A 174 64.57 -6.16 11.07
C LEU A 174 65.49 -5.11 11.68
N ASP A 175 65.91 -5.36 12.91
CA ASP A 175 66.83 -4.54 13.70
C ASP A 175 68.00 -3.93 12.90
N VAL A 176 68.34 -2.69 13.28
CA VAL A 176 69.40 -1.84 12.72
C VAL A 176 69.08 -1.30 11.31
N ALA A 177 69.35 -0.02 11.10
CA ALA A 177 69.32 0.65 9.81
C ALA A 177 70.15 -0.06 8.72
N ARG A 178 69.65 -0.03 7.48
CA ARG A 178 70.35 -0.43 6.25
C ARG A 178 69.91 0.43 5.07
N ARG A 179 70.77 0.61 4.07
CA ARG A 179 70.44 1.20 2.77
C ARG A 179 71.06 0.45 1.60
N ARG A 180 70.38 0.50 0.45
CA ARG A 180 70.90 0.13 -0.87
C ARG A 180 70.36 1.08 -1.95
N SER A 181 70.97 1.05 -3.13
CA SER A 181 70.59 1.87 -4.28
C SER A 181 70.75 1.06 -5.55
N ASP A 182 69.69 0.97 -6.33
CA ASP A 182 69.60 0.10 -7.51
C ASP A 182 69.08 0.87 -8.72
N ALA A 183 69.42 0.41 -9.93
CA ALA A 183 68.93 1.02 -11.16
C ALA A 183 67.54 0.47 -11.52
N GLY A 184 66.57 1.37 -11.67
CA GLY A 184 65.32 1.10 -12.38
C GLY A 184 65.57 0.87 -13.87
N THR A 185 64.65 0.20 -14.56
CA THR A 185 64.83 -0.13 -15.99
C THR A 185 64.75 1.10 -16.90
N ASN A 186 64.34 2.26 -16.38
CA ASN A 186 64.37 3.55 -17.08
C ASN A 186 65.65 4.36 -16.79
N GLY A 187 66.61 3.79 -16.05
CA GLY A 187 67.85 4.47 -15.64
C GLY A 187 67.71 5.40 -14.42
N ASN A 188 66.51 5.52 -13.85
CA ASN A 188 66.30 6.14 -12.53
C ASN A 188 67.01 5.35 -11.43
N THR A 189 67.59 6.03 -10.44
CA THR A 189 68.10 5.37 -9.24
C THR A 189 66.97 5.23 -8.22
N ILE A 190 66.79 4.02 -7.69
CA ILE A 190 65.80 3.68 -6.67
C ILE A 190 66.55 3.40 -5.37
N TYR A 191 66.30 4.20 -4.35
CA TYR A 191 66.89 4.05 -3.03
C TYR A 191 65.98 3.19 -2.14
N SER A 192 66.52 2.14 -1.54
CA SER A 192 65.77 1.27 -0.61
C SER A 192 66.38 1.38 0.79
N LEU A 193 65.58 1.83 1.76
CA LEU A 193 66.03 2.18 3.11
C LEU A 193 65.25 1.39 4.18
N ARG A 194 65.96 0.63 5.03
CA ARG A 194 65.41 0.09 6.28
C ARG A 194 65.70 1.03 7.44
N SER A 195 64.69 1.34 8.23
CA SER A 195 64.73 2.35 9.31
C SER A 195 64.22 1.77 10.62
N ASP A 196 64.83 0.67 11.07
CA ASP A 196 64.48 -0.01 12.32
C ASP A 196 65.55 0.22 13.40
N TYR A 197 65.09 0.45 14.63
CA TYR A 197 65.90 0.86 15.77
C TYR A 197 65.49 0.17 17.08
N GLN A 198 64.65 -0.87 17.05
CA GLN A 198 64.02 -1.43 18.24
C GLN A 198 65.01 -1.93 19.32
N SER A 199 66.11 -2.59 18.92
CA SER A 199 67.16 -3.03 19.86
C SER A 199 68.37 -2.07 20.03
N VAL A 200 68.31 -0.85 19.48
CA VAL A 200 69.49 0.05 19.36
C VAL A 200 69.96 0.62 20.71
N ASP A 201 69.07 0.82 21.68
CA ASP A 201 69.47 1.00 23.07
C ASP A 201 68.42 0.44 24.06
N SER A 202 68.89 0.04 25.25
CA SER A 202 68.05 -0.50 26.32
C SER A 202 67.12 0.52 26.98
N GLN A 203 67.08 1.76 26.48
CA GLN A 203 66.17 2.82 26.93
C GLN A 203 64.98 3.01 25.99
N GLN A 204 64.89 2.22 24.90
CA GLN A 204 63.83 2.31 23.88
C GLN A 204 63.67 3.75 23.36
N SER A 205 64.79 4.38 22.99
CA SER A 205 64.87 5.83 22.74
C SER A 205 64.18 6.35 21.46
N GLY A 206 63.23 5.59 20.89
CA GLY A 206 62.25 6.07 19.91
C GLY A 206 62.82 6.78 18.68
N TYR A 207 63.96 6.32 18.16
CA TYR A 207 64.62 6.97 17.02
C TYR A 207 63.73 6.97 15.77
N LEU A 208 63.69 8.10 15.08
CA LEU A 208 62.99 8.32 13.82
C LEU A 208 63.99 8.70 12.73
N ARG A 209 63.76 8.28 11.49
CA ARG A 209 64.54 8.77 10.34
C ARG A 209 63.90 10.04 9.78
N ILE A 210 64.70 11.09 9.62
CA ILE A 210 64.29 12.38 9.07
C ILE A 210 64.89 12.53 7.67
N MET A 211 64.06 12.93 6.70
CA MET A 211 64.46 13.08 5.29
C MET A 211 64.14 14.49 4.79
N ARG A 212 65.15 15.36 4.70
CA ARG A 212 65.04 16.75 4.25
C ARG A 212 65.41 16.85 2.77
N PHE A 213 64.41 17.06 1.92
CA PHE A 213 64.56 17.24 0.47
C PHE A 213 65.07 18.66 0.17
N SER A 214 66.11 18.81 -0.66
CA SER A 214 66.62 20.10 -1.13
C SER A 214 66.50 20.21 -2.66
N PRO A 215 65.45 20.90 -3.17
CA PRO A 215 65.20 21.01 -4.61
C PRO A 215 66.20 21.83 -5.43
N ALA A 216 66.99 22.69 -4.77
CA ALA A 216 68.06 23.45 -5.39
C ALA A 216 69.29 22.56 -5.66
N GLU A 217 69.74 21.86 -4.62
CA GLU A 217 70.93 21.02 -4.64
C GLU A 217 70.72 19.69 -5.39
N ASN A 218 69.46 19.31 -5.62
CA ASN A 218 69.07 17.96 -6.06
C ASN A 218 69.59 16.86 -5.09
N LEU A 219 69.54 17.14 -3.77
CA LEU A 219 69.95 16.24 -2.69
C LEU A 219 68.85 16.01 -1.66
N ILE A 220 68.65 14.76 -1.24
CA ILE A 220 67.87 14.41 -0.06
C ILE A 220 68.84 14.15 1.09
N TYR A 221 68.76 14.96 2.14
CA TYR A 221 69.52 14.80 3.37
C TYR A 221 68.78 13.83 4.31
N VAL A 222 69.49 12.84 4.84
CA VAL A 222 68.95 11.85 5.77
C VAL A 222 69.72 11.88 7.08
N SER A 223 68.99 12.03 8.20
CA SER A 223 69.51 11.82 9.56
C SER A 223 68.61 10.88 10.36
N THR A 224 69.09 10.40 11.50
CA THR A 224 68.31 9.64 12.48
C THR A 224 68.29 10.41 13.79
N TYR A 225 67.13 10.61 14.40
CA TYR A 225 66.92 11.52 15.54
C TYR A 225 66.00 10.89 16.59
N SER A 226 66.38 10.98 17.87
CA SER A 226 65.51 10.63 18.99
C SER A 226 64.75 11.88 19.50
N PRO A 227 63.41 11.88 19.46
CA PRO A 227 62.62 12.93 20.10
C PRO A 227 62.60 12.79 21.63
N THR A 228 62.76 11.58 22.18
CA THR A 228 62.75 11.35 23.64
C THR A 228 64.07 11.74 24.31
N GLN A 229 65.21 11.63 23.61
CA GLN A 229 66.50 12.19 24.04
C GLN A 229 66.75 13.63 23.55
N ASN A 230 65.92 14.15 22.62
CA ASN A 230 66.13 15.42 21.91
C ASN A 230 67.53 15.49 21.24
N LYS A 231 67.90 14.45 20.47
CA LYS A 231 69.29 14.24 20.02
C LYS A 231 69.38 13.48 18.68
N GLU A 232 70.27 13.93 17.79
CA GLU A 232 70.66 13.17 16.58
C GLU A 232 71.50 11.93 16.94
N TYR A 233 71.37 10.88 16.13
CA TYR A 233 72.14 9.65 16.26
C TYR A 233 73.62 9.89 15.91
N PRO A 234 74.59 9.27 16.62
CA PRO A 234 76.02 9.48 16.39
C PRO A 234 76.44 9.39 14.92
N ASN A 235 77.14 10.42 14.44
CA ASN A 235 77.60 10.57 13.05
C ASN A 235 78.59 9.49 12.58
N GLU A 236 79.09 8.66 13.49
CA GLU A 236 80.05 7.57 13.22
C GLU A 236 79.43 6.40 12.45
N VAL A 237 78.09 6.33 12.35
CA VAL A 237 77.36 5.26 11.63
C VAL A 237 76.79 5.76 10.30
N THR A 238 77.43 5.36 9.19
CA THR A 238 77.12 5.74 7.80
C THR A 238 75.78 5.22 7.24
N GLU A 239 75.07 4.42 8.03
CA GLU A 239 73.69 3.97 7.79
C GLU A 239 72.63 4.92 8.41
N ASN A 240 73.03 5.91 9.22
CA ASN A 240 72.11 6.82 9.90
C ASN A 240 72.18 8.26 9.41
N ASN A 241 73.35 8.74 8.97
CA ASN A 241 73.54 10.10 8.46
C ASN A 241 74.18 10.06 7.07
N PHE A 242 73.45 10.47 6.03
CA PHE A 242 73.91 10.43 4.62
C PHE A 242 73.09 11.35 3.70
N THR A 243 73.54 11.51 2.45
CA THR A 243 72.81 12.22 1.38
C THR A 243 72.51 11.31 0.19
N LEU A 244 71.38 11.53 -0.49
CA LEU A 244 70.96 10.83 -1.70
C LEU A 244 70.76 11.83 -2.86
N PRO A 245 71.51 11.70 -3.98
CA PRO A 245 71.25 12.50 -5.18
C PRO A 245 69.88 12.18 -5.81
N TYR A 246 69.06 13.19 -6.04
CA TYR A 246 67.75 13.03 -6.67
C TYR A 246 67.26 14.31 -7.35
N ALA A 247 66.88 14.21 -8.63
CA ALA A 247 66.48 15.35 -9.47
C ALA A 247 65.09 15.89 -9.10
N MET A 248 65.07 17.11 -8.55
CA MET A 248 63.89 17.74 -7.96
C MET A 248 63.42 18.96 -8.76
N SER A 249 64.32 19.74 -9.35
CA SER A 249 63.98 20.85 -10.25
C SER A 249 64.90 20.89 -11.48
N SER A 250 64.38 21.38 -12.61
CA SER A 250 65.21 21.75 -13.77
C SER A 250 65.72 23.18 -13.62
N SER A 251 66.62 23.38 -12.65
CA SER A 251 67.43 24.60 -12.60
C SER A 251 68.19 24.75 -13.92
N GLY A 252 68.16 25.96 -14.48
CA GLY A 252 68.89 26.26 -15.72
C GLY A 252 70.40 26.06 -15.51
N PRO A 253 71.16 25.72 -16.58
CA PRO A 253 72.60 25.52 -16.46
C PRO A 253 73.26 26.79 -15.91
N PHE A 254 74.24 26.61 -15.01
CA PHE A 254 75.01 27.71 -14.41
C PHE A 254 75.46 28.72 -15.48
N SER A 255 74.96 29.95 -15.37
CA SER A 255 75.33 31.03 -16.29
C SER A 255 76.70 31.61 -15.92
N VAL A 256 77.47 32.02 -16.93
CA VAL A 256 78.81 32.58 -16.70
C VAL A 256 78.68 33.98 -16.09
N ILE A 257 78.94 34.09 -14.80
CA ILE A 257 78.96 35.35 -14.02
C ILE A 257 80.03 36.31 -14.57
N GLY A 258 81.14 35.76 -15.08
CA GLY A 258 82.18 36.49 -15.80
C GLY A 258 83.42 35.64 -16.03
N THR A 259 84.48 36.22 -16.59
CA THR A 259 85.76 35.53 -16.83
C THR A 259 86.91 36.51 -16.69
N ALA A 260 88.00 36.10 -16.04
CA ALA A 260 89.19 36.91 -15.84
C ALA A 260 90.45 36.05 -15.98
N SER A 261 91.49 36.60 -16.58
CA SER A 261 92.80 35.95 -16.74
C SER A 261 93.78 36.44 -15.67
N ALA A 262 94.54 35.53 -15.07
CA ALA A 262 95.60 35.83 -14.12
C ALA A 262 96.90 35.10 -14.50
N ALA A 263 98.04 35.64 -14.10
CA ALA A 263 99.32 34.93 -14.21
C ALA A 263 99.35 33.73 -13.24
N ALA A 264 100.16 32.70 -13.55
CA ALA A 264 100.26 31.50 -12.72
C ALA A 264 100.62 31.83 -11.26
N GLY A 265 99.76 31.43 -10.32
CA GLY A 265 99.91 31.72 -8.89
C GLY A 265 99.30 33.06 -8.42
N ALA A 266 98.74 33.88 -9.31
CA ALA A 266 97.97 35.07 -8.96
C ALA A 266 96.45 34.80 -8.94
N ASN A 267 95.72 35.54 -8.10
CA ASN A 267 94.26 35.41 -8.01
C ASN A 267 93.56 36.11 -9.19
N ALA A 268 92.52 35.47 -9.72
CA ALA A 268 91.51 36.10 -10.57
C ALA A 268 90.30 36.53 -9.73
N THR A 269 89.53 37.54 -10.17
CA THR A 269 88.35 38.03 -9.45
C THR A 269 87.32 38.60 -10.42
N VAL A 270 86.03 38.39 -10.13
CA VAL A 270 84.86 38.86 -10.89
C VAL A 270 83.84 39.40 -9.89
N ALA A 271 83.13 40.49 -10.23
CA ALA A 271 82.07 41.05 -9.40
C ALA A 271 80.69 40.55 -9.85
N TRP A 272 79.91 40.00 -8.93
CA TRP A 272 78.53 39.55 -9.18
C TRP A 272 77.55 40.61 -8.65
N ASN A 273 76.91 41.34 -9.56
CA ASN A 273 76.03 42.47 -9.22
C ASN A 273 74.54 42.12 -9.40
N GLY A 274 73.65 42.84 -8.72
CA GLY A 274 72.20 42.68 -8.87
C GLY A 274 71.59 41.50 -8.10
N LEU A 275 72.28 41.01 -7.08
CA LEU A 275 71.77 40.00 -6.15
C LEU A 275 70.69 40.62 -5.24
N ALA A 276 69.64 39.87 -4.94
CA ALA A 276 68.56 40.29 -4.04
C ALA A 276 68.92 39.97 -2.58
N ASP A 277 68.51 40.82 -1.64
CA ASP A 277 68.76 40.66 -0.21
C ASP A 277 68.12 39.37 0.36
N GLY A 278 68.67 38.86 1.48
CA GLY A 278 68.25 37.61 2.11
C GLY A 278 68.32 36.34 1.24
N THR A 279 68.79 36.43 -0.01
CA THR A 279 68.65 35.36 -1.01
C THR A 279 69.92 34.53 -1.13
N ALA A 280 69.76 33.21 -1.24
CA ALA A 280 70.86 32.26 -1.41
C ALA A 280 71.22 32.09 -2.89
N TYR A 281 72.52 32.14 -3.19
CA TYR A 281 73.09 32.00 -4.53
C TYR A 281 74.22 30.99 -4.55
N GLU A 282 74.33 30.23 -5.64
CA GLU A 282 75.33 29.18 -5.84
C GLU A 282 76.23 29.47 -7.05
N TRP A 283 77.52 29.13 -6.97
CA TRP A 283 78.49 29.34 -8.05
C TRP A 283 79.68 28.37 -7.98
N TYR A 284 80.41 28.26 -9.09
CA TYR A 284 81.70 27.58 -9.15
C TYR A 284 82.63 28.28 -10.17
N ALA A 285 83.91 27.91 -10.19
CA ALA A 285 84.89 28.44 -11.13
C ALA A 285 85.54 27.33 -11.98
N VAL A 286 85.91 27.67 -13.22
CA VAL A 286 86.75 26.84 -14.09
C VAL A 286 88.03 27.61 -14.41
N ALA A 287 89.18 27.00 -14.18
CA ALA A 287 90.49 27.54 -14.52
C ALA A 287 91.11 26.75 -15.68
N SER A 288 91.82 27.44 -16.58
CA SER A 288 92.53 26.82 -17.71
C SER A 288 93.88 27.49 -17.97
N ASP A 289 94.87 26.69 -18.34
CA ASP A 289 96.18 27.13 -18.86
C ASP A 289 96.24 27.13 -20.40
N GLY A 290 95.09 26.97 -21.07
CA GLY A 290 94.96 26.82 -22.52
C GLY A 290 95.17 25.39 -23.06
N ASN A 291 95.69 24.46 -22.24
CA ASN A 291 95.94 23.07 -22.62
C ASN A 291 95.14 22.06 -21.76
N LYS A 292 94.81 22.43 -20.52
CA LYS A 292 94.03 21.67 -19.55
C LYS A 292 93.02 22.59 -18.86
N GLN A 293 92.04 21.99 -18.19
CA GLN A 293 91.08 22.69 -17.34
C GLN A 293 90.93 21.98 -15.99
N ALA A 294 90.58 22.74 -14.96
CA ALA A 294 90.20 22.24 -13.65
C ALA A 294 88.99 23.05 -13.13
N THR A 295 88.05 22.37 -12.49
CA THR A 295 86.78 22.93 -12.00
C THR A 295 86.74 22.86 -10.48
N SER A 296 86.26 23.92 -9.82
CA SER A 296 86.09 23.94 -8.37
C SER A 296 84.85 23.14 -7.92
N PRO A 297 84.72 22.84 -6.62
CA PRO A 297 83.42 22.57 -6.02
C PRO A 297 82.45 23.74 -6.26
N ILE A 298 81.15 23.45 -6.16
CA ILE A 298 80.11 24.47 -6.06
C ILE A 298 80.11 25.03 -4.62
N TRP A 299 80.00 26.35 -4.50
CA TRP A 299 79.90 27.08 -3.25
C TRP A 299 78.62 27.91 -3.23
N SER A 300 77.99 28.02 -2.06
CA SER A 300 76.80 28.84 -1.86
C SER A 300 77.02 29.92 -0.80
N PHE A 301 76.29 31.02 -0.93
CA PHE A 301 76.22 32.08 0.08
C PHE A 301 74.86 32.77 0.06
N THR A 302 74.48 33.36 1.19
CA THR A 302 73.26 34.18 1.31
C THR A 302 73.65 35.62 1.56
N THR A 303 73.05 36.56 0.83
CA THR A 303 73.23 38.01 1.06
C THR A 303 72.68 38.43 2.43
N ALA A 304 73.44 39.22 3.19
CA ALA A 304 73.08 39.61 4.56
C ALA A 304 72.15 40.84 4.61
N ASN A 305 71.19 40.83 5.55
CA ASN A 305 70.26 41.94 5.77
C ASN A 305 70.93 43.13 6.50
N ALA A 306 70.38 44.33 6.29
CA ALA A 306 70.82 45.56 6.95
C ALA A 306 70.47 45.61 8.46
N GLN A 307 71.07 46.57 9.19
CA GLN A 307 70.75 46.84 10.59
C GLN A 307 69.25 47.13 10.79
N PRO A 308 68.58 46.53 11.77
CA PRO A 308 67.14 46.66 11.95
C PRO A 308 66.78 48.04 12.50
N ALA A 309 65.93 48.78 11.78
CA ALA A 309 65.21 49.89 12.39
C ALA A 309 64.17 49.35 13.41
N CYS A 310 63.84 50.18 14.39
CA CYS A 310 62.68 49.95 15.25
C CYS A 310 61.41 50.38 14.50
N TYR A 311 60.44 49.48 14.42
CA TYR A 311 59.16 49.71 13.77
C TYR A 311 58.05 49.78 14.81
N THR A 312 57.11 50.70 14.64
CA THR A 312 55.98 50.89 15.57
C THR A 312 54.89 49.86 15.28
N LEU A 313 54.42 49.19 16.34
CA LEU A 313 53.27 48.31 16.33
C LEU A 313 52.06 49.08 16.87
N THR A 314 51.04 49.26 16.01
CA THR A 314 49.73 49.77 16.45
C THR A 314 48.82 48.59 16.74
N LEU A 315 48.13 48.62 17.88
CA LEU A 315 47.14 47.61 18.27
C LEU A 315 45.74 48.21 18.17
N SER A 316 44.76 47.38 17.83
CA SER A 316 43.38 47.79 17.57
C SER A 316 42.39 46.61 17.68
N HIS A 317 41.09 46.90 17.62
CA HIS A 317 40.05 45.90 17.40
C HIS A 317 38.95 46.40 16.45
N THR A 318 38.19 45.45 15.91
CA THR A 318 36.92 45.69 15.20
C THR A 318 35.85 44.74 15.74
N GLY A 319 34.58 45.18 15.78
CA GLY A 319 33.53 44.48 16.54
C GLY A 319 33.51 44.93 18.01
N SER A 320 32.93 44.14 18.91
CA SER A 320 32.78 44.51 20.33
C SER A 320 33.68 43.68 21.25
N GLY A 321 34.65 44.34 21.91
CA GLY A 321 35.59 43.73 22.85
C GLY A 321 36.64 44.72 23.33
N SER A 322 37.84 44.22 23.69
CA SER A 322 38.98 45.05 24.09
C SER A 322 40.14 44.97 23.10
N ASP A 323 40.92 46.06 22.99
CA ASP A 323 42.20 46.00 22.27
C ASP A 323 43.15 44.96 22.89
N PRO A 324 43.95 44.25 22.08
CA PRO A 324 44.98 43.36 22.59
C PRO A 324 46.11 44.15 23.27
N ALA A 325 46.70 43.56 24.30
CA ALA A 325 47.91 44.04 24.95
C ALA A 325 49.14 43.21 24.49
N ALA A 326 50.24 43.89 24.19
CA ALA A 326 51.50 43.27 23.78
C ALA A 326 52.46 43.03 24.97
N ASP A 327 52.99 41.82 25.05
CA ASP A 327 54.07 41.42 25.97
C ASP A 327 55.24 40.78 25.19
N PRO A 328 56.48 41.28 25.31
CA PRO A 328 56.86 42.53 25.97
C PRO A 328 56.29 43.76 25.26
N SER A 329 56.18 44.90 25.96
CA SER A 329 55.61 46.14 25.41
C SER A 329 56.56 46.94 24.48
N ASN A 330 57.80 46.46 24.28
CA ASN A 330 58.71 46.85 23.20
C ASN A 330 59.91 45.89 23.10
N SER A 331 60.65 45.93 21.99
CA SER A 331 61.99 45.32 21.94
C SER A 331 63.01 46.11 22.76
N SER A 332 64.02 45.43 23.28
CA SER A 332 65.17 46.10 23.92
C SER A 332 65.88 47.01 22.93
N GLY A 333 66.11 48.27 23.31
CA GLY A 333 66.66 49.31 22.44
C GLY A 333 65.64 50.10 21.61
N CYS A 334 64.37 49.67 21.54
CA CYS A 334 63.29 50.40 20.88
C CYS A 334 62.40 51.19 21.87
N PRO A 335 61.71 52.25 21.42
CA PRO A 335 60.66 52.93 22.19
C PRO A 335 59.50 52.00 22.53
N SER A 336 58.71 52.33 23.57
CA SER A 336 57.48 51.61 23.91
C SER A 336 56.51 51.56 22.73
N GLY A 337 55.86 50.41 22.51
CA GLY A 337 55.04 50.14 21.31
C GLY A 337 55.85 49.99 20.02
N SER A 338 57.17 49.84 20.09
CA SER A 338 58.03 49.64 18.91
C SER A 338 59.02 48.49 19.09
N TYR A 339 59.32 47.79 17.98
CA TYR A 339 59.98 46.50 17.98
C TYR A 339 61.00 46.40 16.85
N LEU A 340 62.02 45.56 17.01
CA LEU A 340 62.95 45.22 15.93
C LEU A 340 62.29 44.21 14.99
N ALA A 341 62.62 44.28 13.69
CA ALA A 341 62.16 43.27 12.73
C ALA A 341 62.60 41.85 13.16
N GLY A 342 61.67 40.91 13.12
CA GLY A 342 61.88 39.53 13.60
C GLY A 342 61.67 39.33 15.11
N ALA A 343 61.35 40.38 15.88
CA ALA A 343 61.00 40.21 17.29
C ALA A 343 59.57 39.63 17.42
N THR A 344 59.44 38.50 18.12
CA THR A 344 58.13 37.93 18.48
C THR A 344 57.52 38.70 19.64
N VAL A 345 56.25 39.07 19.48
CA VAL A 345 55.42 39.81 20.43
C VAL A 345 54.21 38.93 20.75
N SER A 346 53.95 38.67 22.02
CA SER A 346 52.73 37.96 22.44
C SER A 346 51.60 38.96 22.58
N LEU A 347 50.50 38.74 21.87
CA LEU A 347 49.28 39.54 21.97
C LEU A 347 48.28 38.80 22.86
N SER A 348 47.78 39.46 23.89
CA SER A 348 46.92 38.84 24.91
C SER A 348 45.87 39.82 25.43
N GLY A 349 44.92 39.35 26.25
CA GLY A 349 43.90 40.23 26.84
C GLY A 349 42.87 40.75 25.83
N ALA A 350 42.78 40.16 24.64
CA ALA A 350 41.74 40.44 23.66
C ALA A 350 40.43 39.75 24.10
N ALA A 351 39.73 40.34 25.06
CA ALA A 351 38.46 39.84 25.57
C ALA A 351 37.27 40.30 24.67
N PRO A 352 36.48 39.37 24.11
CA PRO A 352 35.20 39.73 23.51
C PRO A 352 34.25 40.36 24.53
N ALA A 353 33.34 41.21 24.07
CA ALA A 353 32.18 41.58 24.86
C ALA A 353 31.26 40.35 25.10
N ALA A 354 30.34 40.46 26.06
CA ALA A 354 29.26 39.47 26.19
C ALA A 354 28.52 39.35 24.85
N HIS A 355 28.16 38.12 24.47
CA HIS A 355 27.52 37.75 23.19
C HIS A 355 28.44 37.80 21.94
N TRP A 356 29.74 38.03 22.10
CA TRP A 356 30.73 38.05 21.00
C TRP A 356 31.84 37.01 21.21
N HIS A 357 32.55 36.65 20.13
CA HIS A 357 33.75 35.82 20.12
C HIS A 357 34.83 36.44 19.21
N VAL A 358 36.08 36.00 19.34
CA VAL A 358 37.15 36.36 18.37
C VAL A 358 36.90 35.56 17.09
N ALA A 359 36.55 36.26 16.01
CA ALA A 359 36.33 35.68 14.68
C ALA A 359 37.62 35.59 13.84
N GLY A 360 38.62 36.39 14.18
CA GLY A 360 39.92 36.42 13.52
C GLY A 360 40.85 37.45 14.11
N TRP A 361 42.06 37.53 13.56
CA TRP A 361 43.00 38.63 13.75
C TRP A 361 43.42 39.17 12.37
N SER A 362 44.19 40.25 12.37
CA SER A 362 44.74 40.87 11.18
C SER A 362 46.13 41.38 11.51
N GLY A 363 47.11 41.16 10.64
CA GLY A 363 48.49 41.58 10.89
C GLY A 363 49.17 40.84 12.04
N THR A 364 48.91 39.54 12.21
CA THR A 364 49.51 38.64 13.20
C THR A 364 50.13 37.40 12.53
N ASP A 365 50.78 36.53 13.30
CA ASP A 365 51.32 35.26 12.80
C ASP A 365 50.20 34.25 12.46
N ALA A 366 48.98 34.46 12.96
CA ALA A 366 47.82 33.60 12.74
C ALA A 366 46.52 34.42 12.62
N ASP A 367 46.32 35.12 11.51
CA ASP A 367 45.15 35.97 11.25
C ASP A 367 43.81 35.20 11.21
N ASN A 368 43.83 33.88 11.03
CA ASN A 368 42.64 33.02 11.15
C ASN A 368 42.41 32.47 12.57
N SER A 369 43.13 32.94 13.59
CA SER A 369 42.96 32.50 14.98
C SER A 369 41.65 33.03 15.58
N THR A 370 40.91 32.16 16.26
CA THR A 370 39.72 32.51 17.05
C THR A 370 40.00 32.55 18.57
N ALA A 371 41.28 32.58 18.96
CA ALA A 371 41.70 32.67 20.35
C ALA A 371 41.82 34.13 20.84
N THR A 372 41.63 34.34 22.15
CA THR A 372 41.77 35.63 22.86
C THR A 372 43.22 36.09 23.08
N GLY A 373 44.16 35.42 22.39
CA GLY A 373 45.56 35.78 22.28
C GLY A 373 46.15 35.23 20.98
N ASN A 374 47.25 35.83 20.53
CA ASN A 374 47.93 35.52 19.27
C ASN A 374 49.43 35.88 19.42
N THR A 375 50.24 35.65 18.38
CA THR A 375 51.60 36.20 18.31
C THR A 375 51.78 37.05 17.06
N LEU A 376 52.74 37.96 17.10
CA LEU A 376 53.22 38.70 15.95
C LEU A 376 54.74 38.67 15.93
N THR A 377 55.33 38.17 14.85
CA THR A 377 56.73 38.38 14.50
C THR A 377 56.85 39.68 13.72
N MET A 378 57.32 40.74 14.38
CA MET A 378 57.27 42.09 13.83
C MET A 378 57.96 42.18 12.44
N PRO A 379 57.29 42.67 11.39
CA PRO A 379 57.89 42.81 10.07
C PRO A 379 58.89 43.98 10.00
N ALA A 380 59.61 44.09 8.88
CA ALA A 380 60.54 45.19 8.61
C ALA A 380 59.85 46.50 8.14
N ALA A 381 58.70 46.83 8.75
CA ALA A 381 57.91 48.04 8.49
C ALA A 381 57.05 48.37 9.72
N ASN A 382 56.62 49.63 9.87
CA ASN A 382 55.57 49.96 10.83
C ASN A 382 54.31 49.15 10.52
N HIS A 383 53.73 48.56 11.56
CA HIS A 383 52.74 47.50 11.41
C HIS A 383 51.52 47.76 12.27
N THR A 384 50.39 47.19 11.88
CA THR A 384 49.15 47.23 12.68
C THR A 384 48.66 45.80 12.85
N ALA A 385 48.47 45.40 14.11
CA ALA A 385 47.76 44.18 14.44
C ALA A 385 46.38 44.55 14.99
N GLY A 386 45.35 43.82 14.58
CA GLY A 386 43.98 44.05 15.01
C GLY A 386 43.26 42.74 15.29
N VAL A 387 42.51 42.67 16.40
CA VAL A 387 41.60 41.54 16.65
C VAL A 387 40.22 41.85 16.06
N THR A 388 39.61 40.87 15.41
CA THR A 388 38.24 40.99 14.88
C THR A 388 37.31 40.14 15.71
N TYR A 389 36.37 40.80 16.38
CA TYR A 389 35.25 40.15 17.04
C TYR A 389 34.06 40.03 16.09
N ALA A 390 33.38 38.88 16.10
CA ALA A 390 32.02 38.75 15.57
C ALA A 390 31.07 38.44 16.72
N GLN A 391 29.79 38.79 16.54
CA GLN A 391 28.75 38.40 17.46
C GLN A 391 28.43 36.90 17.27
N ASN A 392 27.98 36.22 18.32
CA ASN A 392 27.65 34.80 18.24
C ASN A 392 26.37 34.61 17.43
N GLU A 393 26.45 34.00 16.25
CA GLU A 393 25.29 33.67 15.41
C GLU A 393 24.73 32.27 15.70
N TYR A 394 23.41 32.16 15.74
CA TYR A 394 22.63 30.93 15.99
C TYR A 394 21.45 30.79 15.02
N THR A 395 20.99 29.55 14.82
CA THR A 395 19.85 29.26 13.93
C THR A 395 18.53 29.14 14.69
N LEU A 396 17.45 29.62 14.08
CA LEU A 396 16.07 29.40 14.56
C LEU A 396 15.31 28.53 13.55
N THR A 397 15.10 27.28 13.92
CA THR A 397 14.28 26.31 13.18
C THR A 397 12.83 26.42 13.64
N ILE A 398 11.90 26.48 12.68
CA ILE A 398 10.47 26.57 12.95
C ILE A 398 9.75 25.36 12.34
N VAL A 399 8.93 24.69 13.15
CA VAL A 399 8.05 23.59 12.72
C VAL A 399 6.61 24.06 12.80
N SER A 400 5.91 24.11 11.66
CA SER A 400 4.52 24.59 11.58
C SER A 400 3.82 23.90 10.41
N ALA A 401 3.05 22.85 10.70
CA ALA A 401 2.41 22.02 9.65
C ALA A 401 1.01 22.53 9.24
N ASN A 402 0.28 23.19 10.15
CA ASN A 402 -1.13 23.58 9.99
C ASN A 402 -1.33 25.10 10.04
N GLY A 403 -0.31 25.84 9.62
CA GLY A 403 -0.26 27.30 9.62
C GLY A 403 1.13 27.78 9.21
N THR A 404 1.33 29.09 9.27
CA THR A 404 2.63 29.74 9.04
C THR A 404 3.05 30.50 10.28
N VAL A 405 4.34 30.56 10.57
CA VAL A 405 4.88 31.45 11.61
C VAL A 405 5.68 32.54 10.94
N ALA A 406 5.26 33.79 11.11
CA ALA A 406 6.10 34.94 10.82
C ALA A 406 7.12 35.12 11.95
N ARG A 407 8.37 35.39 11.58
CA ARG A 407 9.47 35.78 12.48
C ARG A 407 9.84 37.22 12.18
N ASP A 408 9.89 38.06 13.22
CA ASP A 408 10.31 39.46 13.12
C ASP A 408 11.37 39.76 14.21
N PRO A 409 12.61 40.14 13.84
CA PRO A 409 13.13 40.28 12.47
C PRO A 409 13.20 38.95 11.71
N ALA A 410 13.07 39.00 10.37
CA ALA A 410 13.13 37.83 9.51
C ALA A 410 14.57 37.58 8.99
N GLN A 411 15.34 36.76 9.68
CA GLN A 411 16.76 36.48 9.36
C GLN A 411 17.04 34.97 9.22
N LEU A 412 18.17 34.64 8.59
CA LEU A 412 18.66 33.26 8.43
C LEU A 412 19.32 32.76 9.72
N THR A 413 20.16 33.61 10.31
CA THR A 413 20.79 33.51 11.62
C THR A 413 20.41 34.71 12.48
N TYR A 414 20.47 34.52 13.79
CA TYR A 414 20.21 35.53 14.81
C TYR A 414 21.39 35.61 15.76
N HIS A 415 21.60 36.75 16.40
CA HIS A 415 22.67 36.85 17.38
C HIS A 415 22.22 36.39 18.78
N ASP A 416 23.19 35.96 19.58
CA ASP A 416 23.02 35.81 21.03
C ASP A 416 22.53 37.12 21.65
N GLY A 417 21.39 37.06 22.35
CA GLY A 417 20.67 38.19 22.92
C GLY A 417 19.58 38.79 22.02
N ASP A 418 19.41 38.38 20.76
CA ASP A 418 18.35 38.91 19.88
C ASP A 418 16.97 38.39 20.33
N ASP A 419 16.01 39.31 20.49
CA ASP A 419 14.60 39.02 20.72
C ASP A 419 13.85 38.85 19.38
N VAL A 420 13.40 37.63 19.09
CA VAL A 420 12.63 37.31 17.87
C VAL A 420 11.15 37.18 18.20
N SER A 421 10.32 38.04 17.62
CA SER A 421 8.87 37.93 17.75
C SER A 421 8.33 36.87 16.78
N LEU A 422 7.66 35.86 17.32
CA LEU A 422 7.03 34.79 16.57
C LEU A 422 5.51 34.97 16.57
N THR A 423 4.93 35.10 15.37
CA THR A 423 3.49 35.24 15.15
C THR A 423 2.97 34.03 14.40
N ALA A 424 2.26 33.14 15.08
CA ALA A 424 1.59 32.01 14.44
C ALA A 424 0.30 32.49 13.75
N THR A 425 0.25 32.37 12.43
CA THR A 425 -0.95 32.55 11.62
C THR A 425 -1.50 31.17 11.23
N PRO A 426 -2.61 30.71 11.83
CA PRO A 426 -3.21 29.43 11.47
C PRO A 426 -3.59 29.36 9.99
N ALA A 427 -3.55 28.16 9.41
CA ALA A 427 -4.17 27.93 8.11
C ALA A 427 -5.71 28.04 8.23
N PRO A 428 -6.44 28.31 7.12
CA PRO A 428 -7.90 28.25 7.11
C PRO A 428 -8.42 26.94 7.73
N GLY A 429 -9.41 27.06 8.62
CA GLY A 429 -9.96 25.93 9.39
C GLY A 429 -9.12 25.43 10.57
N TRP A 430 -8.08 26.16 10.99
CA TRP A 430 -7.28 25.87 12.18
C TRP A 430 -7.23 27.06 13.15
N SER A 431 -7.03 26.77 14.43
CA SER A 431 -6.73 27.75 15.48
C SER A 431 -5.37 27.44 16.10
N PHE A 432 -4.59 28.47 16.41
CA PHE A 432 -3.35 28.31 17.16
C PHE A 432 -3.66 27.86 18.59
N THR A 433 -2.87 26.93 19.11
CA THR A 433 -3.06 26.32 20.42
C THR A 433 -1.95 26.74 21.38
N GLU A 434 -0.70 26.43 21.04
CA GLU A 434 0.47 26.72 21.87
C GLU A 434 1.78 26.61 21.08
N TRP A 435 2.84 27.21 21.63
CA TRP A 435 4.23 26.94 21.25
C TRP A 435 4.77 25.74 22.02
N PHE A 436 5.72 25.03 21.41
CA PHE A 436 6.50 23.96 22.04
C PHE A 436 7.97 24.04 21.60
N GLY A 437 8.89 23.54 22.45
CA GLY A 437 10.33 23.59 22.21
C GLY A 437 10.98 24.76 22.96
N ALA A 438 11.79 25.56 22.28
CA ALA A 438 12.49 26.72 22.86
C ALA A 438 11.54 27.84 23.33
N LEU A 439 10.31 27.86 22.82
CA LEU A 439 9.22 28.75 23.22
C LEU A 439 8.02 27.89 23.64
N THR A 440 7.27 28.30 24.68
CA THR A 440 6.15 27.51 25.23
C THR A 440 4.95 28.36 25.61
N GLY A 441 3.76 27.74 25.62
CA GLY A 441 2.49 28.38 26.02
C GLY A 441 1.72 29.03 24.88
N SER A 442 0.57 29.63 25.18
CA SER A 442 -0.45 30.03 24.19
C SER A 442 -0.50 31.51 23.82
N ALA A 443 0.47 32.32 24.25
CA ALA A 443 0.58 33.71 23.84
C ALA A 443 0.94 33.81 22.34
N ASN A 444 0.25 34.66 21.57
CA ASN A 444 0.50 34.83 20.14
C ASN A 444 0.14 36.26 19.70
N PRO A 445 1.09 37.08 19.21
CA PRO A 445 2.52 36.78 19.10
C PRO A 445 3.20 36.54 20.45
N ALA A 446 4.36 35.89 20.42
CA ALA A 446 5.23 35.72 21.59
C ALA A 446 6.71 35.88 21.19
N THR A 447 7.54 36.37 22.10
CA THR A 447 8.96 36.64 21.85
C THR A 447 9.82 35.50 22.36
N LEU A 448 10.81 35.10 21.57
CA LEU A 448 11.90 34.20 21.94
C LEU A 448 13.22 34.96 21.93
N THR A 449 13.88 35.08 23.08
CA THR A 449 15.27 35.55 23.17
C THR A 449 16.22 34.42 22.78
N ILE A 450 17.13 34.68 21.84
CA ILE A 450 18.05 33.67 21.29
C ILE A 450 19.34 33.58 22.13
N HIS A 451 19.69 32.37 22.59
CA HIS A 451 20.92 32.07 23.34
C HIS A 451 21.63 30.78 22.88
N GLY A 452 21.29 30.30 21.68
CA GLY A 452 21.75 29.04 21.10
C GLY A 452 20.87 28.63 19.93
N ASP A 453 21.24 27.56 19.22
CA ASP A 453 20.39 26.97 18.19
C ASP A 453 19.04 26.54 18.76
N ALA A 454 17.96 27.14 18.24
CA ALA A 454 16.62 27.02 18.78
C ALA A 454 15.68 26.31 17.79
N THR A 455 14.80 25.47 18.32
CA THR A 455 13.67 24.89 17.57
C THR A 455 12.36 25.26 18.26
N VAL A 456 11.44 25.84 17.51
CA VAL A 456 10.09 26.18 17.97
C VAL A 456 9.05 25.50 17.09
N THR A 457 8.14 24.76 17.70
CA THR A 457 6.97 24.18 17.05
C THR A 457 5.74 25.04 17.36
N ALA A 458 4.97 25.40 16.33
CA ALA A 458 3.64 25.98 16.49
C ALA A 458 2.59 24.86 16.41
N ASN A 459 1.88 24.61 17.51
CA ASN A 459 0.79 23.65 17.56
C ASN A 459 -0.54 24.33 17.22
N TYR A 460 -1.36 23.67 16.41
CA TYR A 460 -2.68 24.15 15.99
C TYR A 460 -3.73 23.05 16.17
N THR A 461 -4.92 23.42 16.63
CA THR A 461 -6.09 22.55 16.71
C THR A 461 -7.03 22.87 15.55
N ARG A 462 -7.63 21.85 14.93
CA ARG A 462 -8.55 22.06 13.80
C ARG A 462 -9.89 22.59 14.31
N ILE A 463 -10.36 23.70 13.74
CA ILE A 463 -11.65 24.30 14.11
C ILE A 463 -12.75 23.36 13.62
N ARG A 464 -13.67 23.01 14.52
CA ARG A 464 -14.79 22.10 14.24
C ARG A 464 -16.10 22.64 14.79
N TYR A 465 -17.17 22.43 14.03
CA TYR A 465 -18.52 22.82 14.38
C TYR A 465 -19.50 21.63 14.32
N PRO A 466 -20.42 21.50 15.30
CA PRO A 466 -21.46 20.49 15.25
C PRO A 466 -22.54 20.88 14.24
N LEU A 467 -22.77 20.01 13.26
CA LEU A 467 -24.02 19.97 12.50
C LEU A 467 -24.95 18.98 13.18
N THR A 468 -26.15 19.42 13.57
CA THR A 468 -27.21 18.55 14.07
C THR A 468 -28.27 18.36 13.00
N VAL A 469 -28.65 17.10 12.76
CA VAL A 469 -29.74 16.75 11.84
C VAL A 469 -30.82 16.00 12.59
N ALA A 470 -32.05 16.52 12.50
CA ALA A 470 -33.26 15.93 13.05
C ALA A 470 -34.21 15.44 11.94
N ARG A 471 -35.08 14.49 12.26
CA ARG A 471 -36.26 14.16 11.43
C ARG A 471 -37.54 14.74 12.00
N SER A 472 -38.47 15.08 11.13
CA SER A 472 -39.81 15.59 11.44
C SER A 472 -40.86 14.95 10.53
N GLY A 473 -42.13 14.99 10.94
CA GLY A 473 -43.27 14.39 10.23
C GLY A 473 -43.63 12.99 10.71
N ASN A 474 -44.55 12.34 10.00
CA ASN A 474 -45.10 11.00 10.34
C ASN A 474 -44.50 9.87 9.48
N GLY A 475 -43.76 10.20 8.41
CA GLY A 475 -43.02 9.24 7.62
C GLY A 475 -41.68 8.87 8.24
N THR A 476 -40.97 7.95 7.60
CA THR A 476 -39.62 7.55 8.00
C THR A 476 -38.66 7.59 6.81
N GLY A 477 -37.36 7.61 7.12
CA GLY A 477 -36.27 7.76 6.19
C GLY A 477 -34.97 7.96 6.96
N TYR A 478 -33.86 8.03 6.26
CA TYR A 478 -32.56 8.34 6.86
C TYR A 478 -31.94 9.54 6.16
N VAL A 479 -31.03 10.22 6.87
CA VAL A 479 -30.22 11.30 6.30
C VAL A 479 -28.76 10.89 6.36
N THR A 480 -28.09 10.97 5.21
CA THR A 480 -26.64 10.86 5.09
C THR A 480 -26.03 12.22 4.79
N SER A 481 -24.70 12.31 4.91
CA SER A 481 -23.92 13.47 4.49
C SER A 481 -22.75 13.10 3.59
N SER A 482 -22.35 14.04 2.73
CA SER A 482 -21.03 14.09 2.11
C SER A 482 -20.36 15.42 2.50
N PRO A 483 -19.21 15.43 3.19
CA PRO A 483 -18.47 14.28 3.71
C PRO A 483 -19.26 13.46 4.75
N ALA A 484 -18.88 12.19 4.95
CA ALA A 484 -19.56 11.29 5.88
C ALA A 484 -19.44 11.74 7.35
N GLY A 485 -20.52 11.60 8.11
CA GLY A 485 -20.56 11.92 9.55
C GLY A 485 -21.97 11.91 10.12
N ILE A 486 -22.93 12.45 9.38
CA ILE A 486 -24.37 12.29 9.63
C ILE A 486 -24.82 10.98 8.99
N ASN A 487 -25.41 10.10 9.79
CA ASN A 487 -26.15 8.92 9.37
C ASN A 487 -27.26 8.67 10.40
N CYS A 488 -28.33 9.45 10.34
CA CYS A 488 -29.33 9.49 11.41
C CYS A 488 -30.51 8.54 11.16
N GLY A 489 -30.89 7.83 12.22
CA GLY A 489 -32.28 7.54 12.54
C GLY A 489 -33.01 8.83 12.95
N ALA A 490 -33.47 8.94 14.20
CA ALA A 490 -34.33 10.05 14.65
C ALA A 490 -33.63 11.43 14.65
N THR A 491 -32.45 11.51 15.28
CA THR A 491 -31.60 12.71 15.36
C THR A 491 -30.15 12.25 15.50
N CYS A 492 -29.20 12.94 14.89
CA CYS A 492 -27.78 12.77 15.16
C CYS A 492 -26.99 14.07 14.94
N THR A 493 -25.80 14.14 15.54
CA THR A 493 -24.92 15.32 15.49
C THR A 493 -23.51 14.85 15.14
N ALA A 494 -22.88 15.52 14.19
CA ALA A 494 -21.50 15.24 13.79
C ALA A 494 -20.69 16.55 13.74
N ASN A 495 -19.41 16.46 14.13
CA ASN A 495 -18.49 17.61 14.11
C ASN A 495 -17.74 17.63 12.79
N TYR A 496 -17.98 18.66 11.98
CA TYR A 496 -17.28 18.92 10.73
C TYR A 496 -16.21 19.98 10.94
N ASP A 497 -15.15 19.94 10.14
CA ASP A 497 -14.13 20.98 10.14
C ASP A 497 -14.70 22.29 9.55
N SER A 498 -14.19 23.43 10.00
CA SER A 498 -14.64 24.77 9.53
C SER A 498 -14.66 24.87 8.01
N ASP A 499 -15.63 25.62 7.50
CA ASP A 499 -15.81 25.93 6.06
C ASP A 499 -16.12 24.70 5.18
N THR A 500 -16.26 23.51 5.76
CA THR A 500 -16.70 22.30 5.05
C THR A 500 -18.10 22.52 4.49
N LEU A 501 -18.27 22.32 3.18
CA LEU A 501 -19.58 22.27 2.53
C LEU A 501 -20.18 20.86 2.72
N VAL A 502 -21.00 20.68 3.74
CA VAL A 502 -21.69 19.42 4.01
C VAL A 502 -22.94 19.36 3.15
N THR A 503 -22.96 18.46 2.18
CA THR A 503 -24.18 18.14 1.42
C THR A 503 -24.95 17.06 2.17
N LEU A 504 -26.22 17.30 2.50
CA LEU A 504 -27.13 16.33 3.10
C LEU A 504 -28.08 15.75 2.06
N ASP A 505 -28.27 14.43 2.10
CA ASP A 505 -29.22 13.70 1.27
C ASP A 505 -30.22 12.94 2.16
N ALA A 506 -31.50 12.89 1.76
CA ALA A 506 -32.62 12.42 2.56
C ALA A 506 -33.39 11.31 1.83
N VAL A 507 -33.00 10.06 2.08
CA VAL A 507 -33.63 8.90 1.49
C VAL A 507 -34.84 8.49 2.32
N SER A 508 -36.04 8.65 1.76
CA SER A 508 -37.27 8.17 2.40
C SER A 508 -37.32 6.64 2.43
N ALA A 509 -37.72 6.08 3.56
CA ALA A 509 -37.95 4.65 3.70
C ALA A 509 -39.18 4.21 2.89
N LEU A 510 -39.28 2.90 2.59
CA LEU A 510 -40.39 2.35 1.82
C LEU A 510 -41.75 2.74 2.43
N GLY A 511 -42.63 3.30 1.60
CA GLY A 511 -43.94 3.79 2.03
C GLY A 511 -43.96 5.20 2.63
N SER A 512 -42.81 5.88 2.67
CA SER A 512 -42.69 7.30 3.05
C SER A 512 -42.20 8.13 1.88
N THR A 513 -42.38 9.44 1.99
CA THR A 513 -41.93 10.45 1.00
C THR A 513 -41.12 11.52 1.72
N PHE A 514 -40.05 11.99 1.09
CA PHE A 514 -39.32 13.16 1.58
C PHE A 514 -40.07 14.44 1.16
N SER A 515 -40.57 15.21 2.13
CA SER A 515 -41.34 16.44 1.88
C SER A 515 -40.49 17.71 1.93
N GLY A 516 -39.20 17.61 2.26
CA GLY A 516 -38.23 18.69 2.13
C GLY A 516 -37.48 19.04 3.40
N TRP A 517 -36.44 19.86 3.24
CA TRP A 517 -35.62 20.40 4.32
C TRP A 517 -36.28 21.62 4.98
N SER A 518 -35.97 21.82 6.25
CA SER A 518 -36.22 23.05 7.00
C SER A 518 -35.15 23.25 8.07
N GLY A 519 -34.62 24.46 8.23
CA GLY A 519 -33.58 24.77 9.21
C GLY A 519 -32.60 25.81 8.69
N GLU A 520 -31.41 25.87 9.28
CA GLU A 520 -30.38 26.81 8.83
C GLU A 520 -29.69 26.34 7.55
N GLY A 521 -29.78 27.14 6.50
CA GLY A 521 -29.15 26.88 5.19
C GLY A 521 -29.98 26.06 4.20
N CYS A 522 -30.95 25.26 4.66
CA CYS A 522 -31.68 24.33 3.78
C CYS A 522 -33.21 24.46 3.86
N THR A 523 -33.84 24.61 2.69
CA THR A 523 -35.31 24.66 2.53
C THR A 523 -35.75 23.96 1.24
N GLY A 524 -36.92 23.29 1.27
CA GLY A 524 -37.50 22.65 0.08
C GLY A 524 -36.91 21.27 -0.23
N THR A 525 -37.27 20.70 -1.39
CA THR A 525 -36.98 19.30 -1.76
C THR A 525 -35.69 19.07 -2.57
N GLY A 526 -34.90 20.12 -2.81
CA GLY A 526 -33.58 19.99 -3.46
C GLY A 526 -32.51 19.41 -2.54
N ALA A 527 -31.31 19.18 -3.09
CA ALA A 527 -30.14 18.82 -2.30
C ALA A 527 -29.83 19.92 -1.27
N CYS A 528 -29.64 19.53 0.00
CA CYS A 528 -29.31 20.47 1.07
C CYS A 528 -27.79 20.64 1.12
N GLN A 529 -27.31 21.87 1.14
CA GLN A 529 -25.88 22.17 1.26
C GLN A 529 -25.64 23.17 2.38
N VAL A 530 -24.77 22.80 3.32
CA VAL A 530 -24.53 23.52 4.57
C VAL A 530 -23.04 23.80 4.72
N THR A 531 -22.63 25.04 4.53
CA THR A 531 -21.26 25.47 4.85
C THR A 531 -21.10 25.59 6.36
N MET A 532 -20.12 24.90 6.93
CA MET A 532 -19.90 24.86 8.38
C MET A 532 -19.05 26.04 8.87
N ASP A 533 -19.64 27.24 8.85
CA ASP A 533 -19.10 28.48 9.43
C ASP A 533 -19.39 28.64 10.95
N GLY A 534 -20.12 27.69 11.53
CA GLY A 534 -20.66 27.74 12.88
C GLY A 534 -21.45 26.47 13.22
N ALA A 535 -21.87 26.34 14.48
CA ALA A 535 -22.79 25.27 14.88
C ALA A 535 -24.15 25.45 14.20
N LYS A 536 -24.71 24.41 13.56
CA LYS A 536 -25.94 24.50 12.76
C LYS A 536 -26.92 23.36 13.03
N SER A 537 -28.19 23.60 12.68
CA SER A 537 -29.27 22.63 12.83
C SER A 537 -30.18 22.59 11.60
N VAL A 538 -30.40 21.38 11.06
CA VAL A 538 -31.25 21.12 9.89
C VAL A 538 -32.23 19.99 10.21
N THR A 539 -33.43 20.09 9.67
CA THR A 539 -34.50 19.09 9.82
C THR A 539 -34.91 18.53 8.44
N ALA A 540 -34.89 17.20 8.32
CA ALA A 540 -35.49 16.49 7.20
C ALA A 540 -36.94 16.13 7.51
N ASN A 541 -37.88 16.54 6.66
CA ASN A 541 -39.30 16.24 6.84
C ASN A 541 -39.70 15.03 5.99
N PHE A 542 -40.33 14.04 6.63
CA PHE A 542 -40.82 12.83 5.97
C PHE A 542 -42.33 12.68 6.20
N THR A 543 -43.07 12.46 5.13
CA THR A 543 -44.51 12.26 5.11
C THR A 543 -44.84 10.81 4.75
N LEU A 544 -45.59 10.12 5.61
CA LEU A 544 -46.05 8.77 5.33
C LEU A 544 -47.03 8.80 4.14
N GLY A 545 -46.82 7.94 3.15
CA GLY A 545 -47.77 7.78 2.04
C GLY A 545 -49.08 7.14 2.51
N THR A 546 -50.17 7.39 1.79
CA THR A 546 -51.44 6.67 1.99
C THR A 546 -51.65 5.65 0.87
N ASN A 547 -52.44 4.63 1.17
CA ASN A 547 -52.90 3.61 0.25
C ASN A 547 -54.41 3.47 0.41
N VAL A 548 -55.14 3.58 -0.71
CA VAL A 548 -56.59 3.39 -0.73
C VAL A 548 -56.94 1.93 -0.45
N LEU A 549 -57.77 1.68 0.55
CA LEU A 549 -58.51 0.43 0.73
C LEU A 549 -59.92 0.62 0.17
N SER A 550 -60.30 -0.20 -0.81
CA SER A 550 -61.67 -0.24 -1.33
C SER A 550 -62.39 -1.51 -0.92
N VAL A 551 -63.65 -1.40 -0.51
CA VAL A 551 -64.51 -2.55 -0.18
C VAL A 551 -65.64 -2.67 -1.19
N SER A 552 -65.76 -3.84 -1.81
CA SER A 552 -66.89 -4.19 -2.67
C SER A 552 -67.88 -5.09 -1.91
N LEU A 553 -69.18 -4.77 -1.95
CA LEU A 553 -70.23 -5.68 -1.50
C LEU A 553 -70.65 -6.54 -2.68
N ALA A 554 -70.73 -7.86 -2.50
CA ALA A 554 -71.04 -8.81 -3.56
C ALA A 554 -71.94 -9.96 -3.09
N GLY A 555 -72.35 -10.80 -4.04
CA GLY A 555 -73.28 -11.91 -3.82
C GLY A 555 -74.74 -11.51 -4.05
N SER A 556 -75.66 -12.18 -3.37
CA SER A 556 -77.11 -11.97 -3.49
C SER A 556 -77.76 -11.35 -2.25
N GLY A 557 -76.99 -11.24 -1.17
CA GLY A 557 -77.41 -10.71 0.13
C GLY A 557 -77.29 -9.20 0.24
N GLY A 558 -77.95 -8.66 1.27
CA GLY A 558 -77.71 -7.32 1.79
C GLY A 558 -76.90 -7.38 3.08
N GLY A 559 -76.20 -6.29 3.38
CA GLY A 559 -75.35 -6.14 4.55
C GLY A 559 -74.47 -4.89 4.43
N SER A 560 -73.66 -4.64 5.45
CA SER A 560 -72.72 -3.52 5.51
C SER A 560 -71.33 -3.96 6.01
N VAL A 561 -70.31 -3.15 5.76
CA VAL A 561 -68.94 -3.39 6.26
C VAL A 561 -68.40 -2.15 6.96
N SER A 562 -67.82 -2.33 8.14
CA SER A 562 -67.16 -1.28 8.92
C SER A 562 -65.67 -1.60 9.15
N SER A 563 -64.83 -0.57 9.21
CA SER A 563 -63.39 -0.69 9.47
C SER A 563 -62.98 -0.29 10.89
N TYR A 564 -61.84 -0.82 11.34
CA TYR A 564 -61.03 -0.26 12.42
C TYR A 564 -59.55 -0.23 12.00
N PRO A 565 -58.84 0.92 11.96
CA PRO A 565 -59.33 2.27 12.25
C PRO A 565 -60.55 2.69 11.40
N ALA A 566 -61.41 3.51 11.98
CA ALA A 566 -62.66 3.91 11.34
C ALA A 566 -62.41 4.79 10.11
N GLY A 567 -63.17 4.56 9.04
CA GLY A 567 -63.14 5.31 7.79
C GLY A 567 -64.13 4.72 6.77
N ILE A 568 -64.05 3.40 6.54
CA ILE A 568 -65.00 2.69 5.67
C ILE A 568 -66.29 2.33 6.45
N VAL A 569 -67.44 2.69 5.87
CA VAL A 569 -68.80 2.26 6.28
C VAL A 569 -69.57 1.87 5.01
N CYS A 570 -69.14 0.76 4.41
CA CYS A 570 -69.55 0.38 3.07
C CYS A 570 -71.00 -0.09 3.05
N GLY A 571 -71.74 0.47 2.10
CA GLY A 571 -73.19 0.69 2.15
C GLY A 571 -73.53 2.17 2.00
N ALA A 572 -72.66 3.08 2.49
CA ALA A 572 -72.69 4.52 2.19
C ALA A 572 -71.34 5.03 1.67
N ASP A 573 -70.23 4.65 2.30
CA ASP A 573 -68.87 4.93 1.81
C ASP A 573 -67.97 3.69 1.88
N CYS A 574 -67.34 3.36 0.76
CA CYS A 574 -66.68 2.09 0.49
C CYS A 574 -65.19 2.24 0.19
N SER A 575 -64.60 3.42 0.40
CA SER A 575 -63.19 3.71 0.09
C SER A 575 -62.58 4.62 1.15
N GLU A 576 -61.34 4.35 1.58
CA GLU A 576 -60.62 5.22 2.52
C GLU A 576 -59.10 5.15 2.29
N ASP A 577 -58.42 6.28 2.50
CA ASP A 577 -56.97 6.41 2.42
C ASP A 577 -56.31 6.11 3.78
N TYR A 578 -55.71 4.93 3.91
CA TYR A 578 -54.98 4.54 5.12
C TYR A 578 -53.49 4.78 4.97
N GLY A 579 -52.83 5.26 6.03
CA GLY A 579 -51.37 5.40 6.05
C GLY A 579 -50.66 4.07 5.78
N TYR A 580 -49.52 4.12 5.07
CA TYR A 580 -48.75 2.93 4.69
C TYR A 580 -48.47 2.00 5.89
N ASN A 581 -48.61 0.69 5.67
CA ASN A 581 -48.55 -0.37 6.68
C ASN A 581 -49.58 -0.29 7.83
N THR A 582 -50.63 0.54 7.74
CA THR A 582 -51.77 0.45 8.68
C THR A 582 -52.42 -0.92 8.57
N LEU A 583 -52.63 -1.59 9.71
CA LEU A 583 -53.41 -2.81 9.80
C LEU A 583 -54.88 -2.46 10.00
N VAL A 584 -55.68 -2.60 8.94
CA VAL A 584 -57.12 -2.32 8.94
C VAL A 584 -57.89 -3.61 9.17
N SER A 585 -58.77 -3.63 10.18
CA SER A 585 -59.69 -4.73 10.47
C SER A 585 -61.08 -4.41 9.92
N LEU A 586 -61.56 -5.21 8.97
CA LEU A 586 -62.91 -5.10 8.39
C LEU A 586 -63.87 -6.10 9.05
N THR A 587 -65.08 -5.62 9.38
CA THR A 587 -66.16 -6.39 10.00
C THR A 587 -67.42 -6.28 9.16
N ALA A 588 -67.97 -7.43 8.73
CA ALA A 588 -69.18 -7.52 7.94
C ALA A 588 -70.41 -7.80 8.82
N THR A 589 -71.52 -7.08 8.57
CA THR A 589 -72.81 -7.28 9.25
C THR A 589 -73.89 -7.57 8.21
N PRO A 590 -74.43 -8.81 8.13
CA PRO A 590 -75.49 -9.15 7.18
C PRO A 590 -76.86 -8.59 7.59
N ASP A 591 -77.68 -8.27 6.60
CA ASP A 591 -79.09 -7.90 6.82
C ASP A 591 -79.93 -9.10 7.28
N SER A 592 -81.09 -8.84 7.89
CA SER A 592 -82.00 -9.85 8.48
C SER A 592 -82.56 -10.92 7.52
N THR A 593 -82.29 -10.81 6.22
CA THR A 593 -82.64 -11.79 5.18
C THR A 593 -81.42 -12.41 4.48
N SER A 594 -80.23 -12.26 5.04
CA SER A 594 -78.96 -12.69 4.42
C SER A 594 -78.00 -13.36 5.42
N THR A 595 -77.07 -14.16 4.90
CA THR A 595 -75.85 -14.61 5.58
C THR A 595 -74.65 -13.82 5.06
N PHE A 596 -73.61 -13.72 5.89
CA PHE A 596 -72.29 -13.34 5.42
C PHE A 596 -71.50 -14.62 5.12
N ASP A 597 -71.20 -14.84 3.85
CA ASP A 597 -70.60 -16.08 3.35
C ASP A 597 -69.06 -16.01 3.38
N GLY A 598 -68.50 -14.80 3.34
CA GLY A 598 -67.10 -14.56 3.64
C GLY A 598 -66.43 -13.47 2.80
N TRP A 599 -65.17 -13.21 3.14
CA TRP A 599 -64.29 -12.28 2.43
C TRP A 599 -63.60 -12.93 1.22
N SER A 600 -63.17 -12.10 0.28
CA SER A 600 -62.18 -12.44 -0.73
C SER A 600 -61.36 -11.20 -1.13
N GLY A 601 -60.16 -11.38 -1.66
CA GLY A 601 -59.25 -10.28 -2.03
C GLY A 601 -58.37 -9.80 -0.87
N ALA A 602 -57.27 -9.13 -1.22
CA ALA A 602 -56.24 -8.58 -0.31
C ALA A 602 -55.66 -9.55 0.76
N GLY A 603 -55.80 -10.86 0.58
CA GLY A 603 -55.40 -11.89 1.54
C GLY A 603 -56.51 -12.35 2.51
N CYS A 604 -57.64 -11.66 2.54
CA CYS A 604 -58.78 -12.03 3.39
C CYS A 604 -59.60 -13.19 2.80
N SER A 605 -60.03 -14.09 3.68
CA SER A 605 -60.89 -15.24 3.36
C SER A 605 -61.70 -15.70 4.59
N GLY A 606 -62.74 -16.49 4.37
CA GLY A 606 -63.61 -16.99 5.45
C GLY A 606 -64.52 -15.92 6.07
N THR A 607 -65.18 -16.24 7.18
CA THR A 607 -66.27 -15.46 7.80
C THR A 607 -65.91 -14.71 9.07
N GLY A 608 -64.66 -14.78 9.53
CA GLY A 608 -64.15 -13.98 10.66
C GLY A 608 -63.97 -12.50 10.29
N THR A 609 -63.37 -11.70 11.17
CA THR A 609 -62.89 -10.35 10.82
C THR A 609 -61.72 -10.43 9.84
N CYS A 610 -61.78 -9.64 8.77
CA CYS A 610 -60.71 -9.54 7.76
C CYS A 610 -59.65 -8.55 8.23
N GLN A 611 -58.36 -8.91 8.17
CA GLN A 611 -57.25 -7.99 8.49
C GLN A 611 -56.40 -7.73 7.25
N VAL A 612 -56.19 -6.46 6.92
CA VAL A 612 -55.46 -6.00 5.73
C VAL A 612 -54.35 -5.04 6.15
N THR A 613 -53.10 -5.38 5.85
CA THR A 613 -51.98 -4.43 5.96
C THR A 613 -51.89 -3.57 4.70
N MET A 614 -51.88 -2.25 4.84
CA MET A 614 -51.94 -1.31 3.72
C MET A 614 -50.55 -0.93 3.18
N ASP A 615 -49.80 -1.94 2.71
CA ASP A 615 -48.53 -1.77 1.98
C ASP A 615 -48.72 -1.24 0.54
N ALA A 616 -49.87 -1.51 -0.09
CA ALA A 616 -50.27 -1.02 -1.40
C ALA A 616 -51.79 -0.75 -1.43
N ALA A 617 -52.28 -0.05 -2.45
CA ALA A 617 -53.71 0.09 -2.70
C ALA A 617 -54.35 -1.31 -2.89
N LYS A 618 -55.42 -1.59 -2.15
CA LYS A 618 -56.00 -2.94 -2.01
C LYS A 618 -57.51 -2.94 -2.10
N SER A 619 -58.06 -4.05 -2.58
CA SER A 619 -59.51 -4.28 -2.72
C SER A 619 -59.95 -5.55 -1.98
N VAL A 620 -60.97 -5.44 -1.13
CA VAL A 620 -61.61 -6.56 -0.44
C VAL A 620 -63.07 -6.66 -0.84
N THR A 621 -63.54 -7.86 -1.17
CA THR A 621 -64.95 -8.14 -1.42
C THR A 621 -65.57 -8.85 -0.22
N ALA A 622 -66.64 -8.28 0.32
CA ALA A 622 -67.53 -8.93 1.28
C ALA A 622 -68.68 -9.62 0.53
N THR A 623 -68.75 -10.95 0.59
CA THR A 623 -69.83 -11.71 -0.05
C THR A 623 -70.95 -11.97 0.94
N PHE A 624 -72.13 -11.43 0.65
CA PHE A 624 -73.38 -11.74 1.34
C PHE A 624 -74.27 -12.58 0.44
N THR A 625 -74.93 -13.60 0.99
CA THR A 625 -75.90 -14.41 0.25
C THR A 625 -77.26 -14.29 0.92
N ARG A 626 -78.33 -14.19 0.13
CA ARG A 626 -79.69 -14.17 0.69
C ARG A 626 -80.00 -15.53 1.33
N ILE A 627 -80.66 -15.50 2.48
CA ILE A 627 -81.30 -16.68 3.05
C ILE A 627 -82.45 -17.04 2.12
N THR A 628 -82.28 -18.12 1.37
CA THR A 628 -83.24 -18.58 0.37
C THR A 628 -83.73 -19.99 0.64
N TYR A 629 -85.02 -20.23 0.41
CA TYR A 629 -85.63 -21.55 0.48
C TYR A 629 -86.06 -22.02 -0.92
N LEU A 630 -85.93 -23.32 -1.16
CA LEU A 630 -86.20 -23.91 -2.46
C LEU A 630 -87.70 -24.21 -2.61
N LEU A 631 -88.35 -23.62 -3.61
CA LEU A 631 -89.64 -24.08 -4.12
C LEU A 631 -89.38 -25.00 -5.31
N THR A 632 -89.55 -26.30 -5.10
CA THR A 632 -89.49 -27.30 -6.17
C THR A 632 -90.84 -27.40 -6.87
N VAL A 633 -90.84 -27.43 -8.20
CA VAL A 633 -92.04 -27.67 -9.01
C VAL A 633 -91.68 -28.71 -10.08
N ASN A 634 -92.04 -29.96 -9.81
CA ASN A 634 -91.71 -31.10 -10.64
C ASN A 634 -92.60 -31.18 -11.88
N LYS A 635 -92.18 -31.98 -12.86
CA LYS A 635 -93.05 -32.50 -13.90
C LYS A 635 -92.86 -33.99 -14.07
N LEU A 636 -93.96 -34.67 -14.39
CA LEU A 636 -94.02 -36.13 -14.47
C LEU A 636 -94.50 -36.56 -15.86
N GLY A 637 -94.46 -37.85 -16.19
CA GLY A 637 -94.66 -38.28 -17.59
C GLY A 637 -93.47 -37.93 -18.49
N ALA A 638 -93.52 -38.33 -19.75
CA ALA A 638 -92.35 -38.44 -20.63
C ALA A 638 -91.81 -37.13 -21.29
N GLY A 639 -91.96 -35.93 -20.70
CA GLY A 639 -91.27 -34.68 -21.13
C GLY A 639 -91.98 -33.29 -21.02
N SER A 640 -92.29 -32.59 -22.14
CA SER A 640 -92.32 -31.12 -22.27
C SER A 640 -93.65 -30.33 -22.24
N GLY A 641 -93.57 -29.13 -21.67
CA GLY A 641 -94.59 -28.10 -21.65
C GLY A 641 -94.02 -26.89 -20.92
N THR A 642 -94.87 -26.02 -20.39
CA THR A 642 -94.45 -24.88 -19.55
C THR A 642 -95.26 -24.85 -18.25
N VAL A 643 -94.58 -24.43 -17.18
CA VAL A 643 -95.20 -24.00 -15.92
C VAL A 643 -94.55 -22.66 -15.60
N SER A 644 -95.34 -21.65 -15.28
CA SER A 644 -94.92 -20.25 -15.08
C SER A 644 -95.42 -19.71 -13.74
N SER A 645 -94.80 -18.65 -13.21
CA SER A 645 -95.25 -18.00 -11.96
C SER A 645 -95.52 -16.50 -12.05
N THR A 646 -96.11 -15.96 -10.98
CA THR A 646 -96.20 -14.53 -10.68
C THR A 646 -95.74 -14.28 -9.24
N PRO A 647 -94.71 -13.44 -8.99
CA PRO A 647 -93.73 -12.93 -9.97
C PRO A 647 -93.07 -14.04 -10.81
N PRO A 648 -92.56 -13.76 -12.03
CA PRO A 648 -92.08 -14.77 -12.98
C PRO A 648 -90.66 -15.26 -12.65
N VAL A 649 -90.55 -16.14 -11.66
CA VAL A 649 -89.30 -16.73 -11.13
C VAL A 649 -89.24 -18.25 -11.28
N ILE A 650 -90.39 -18.90 -11.48
CA ILE A 650 -90.52 -20.28 -11.95
C ILE A 650 -90.89 -20.23 -13.44
N ASN A 651 -90.07 -20.82 -14.31
CA ASN A 651 -90.45 -21.18 -15.68
C ASN A 651 -89.82 -22.55 -16.04
N CYS A 652 -90.63 -23.54 -16.42
CA CYS A 652 -90.25 -24.95 -16.22
C CYS A 652 -90.13 -25.82 -17.46
N GLY A 653 -89.05 -26.62 -17.50
CA GLY A 653 -88.82 -27.72 -18.46
C GLY A 653 -89.44 -29.05 -18.04
N ALA A 654 -88.80 -29.79 -17.11
CA ALA A 654 -89.19 -31.14 -16.65
C ALA A 654 -89.11 -31.35 -15.12
N THR A 655 -88.20 -30.70 -14.43
CA THR A 655 -88.42 -30.20 -13.05
C THR A 655 -87.80 -28.81 -13.05
N CYS A 656 -88.39 -27.89 -12.30
CA CYS A 656 -87.86 -26.56 -12.07
C CYS A 656 -87.82 -26.32 -10.57
N THR A 657 -86.87 -25.51 -10.13
CA THR A 657 -86.81 -25.01 -8.77
C THR A 657 -86.64 -23.51 -8.84
N ALA A 658 -87.29 -22.78 -7.93
CA ALA A 658 -86.93 -21.40 -7.66
C ALA A 658 -86.33 -21.33 -6.26
N THR A 659 -85.13 -20.77 -6.20
CA THR A 659 -84.44 -20.44 -4.96
C THR A 659 -84.97 -19.07 -4.53
N LEU A 660 -85.93 -19.08 -3.61
CA LEU A 660 -86.75 -17.92 -3.26
C LEU A 660 -86.30 -17.32 -1.94
N VAL A 661 -86.24 -16.00 -1.85
CA VAL A 661 -85.84 -15.31 -0.62
C VAL A 661 -86.82 -15.65 0.51
N LYS A 662 -86.28 -15.87 1.71
CA LYS A 662 -87.06 -16.03 2.94
C LYS A 662 -88.16 -14.96 3.03
N ASP A 663 -89.34 -15.39 3.45
CA ASP A 663 -90.58 -14.61 3.64
C ASP A 663 -91.25 -14.09 2.33
N SER A 664 -90.80 -14.54 1.15
CA SER A 664 -91.45 -14.20 -0.14
C SER A 664 -92.66 -15.10 -0.50
N GLN A 665 -93.54 -14.62 -1.40
CA GLN A 665 -94.76 -15.31 -1.83
C GLN A 665 -94.90 -15.34 -3.37
N ILE A 666 -95.26 -16.50 -3.93
CA ILE A 666 -95.30 -16.81 -5.37
C ILE A 666 -96.62 -17.52 -5.75
N THR A 667 -97.12 -17.30 -6.98
CA THR A 667 -98.28 -17.99 -7.58
C THR A 667 -97.89 -18.74 -8.87
N LEU A 668 -98.48 -19.90 -9.21
CA LEU A 668 -98.10 -20.84 -10.29
C LEU A 668 -99.24 -21.17 -11.28
N ALA A 669 -98.92 -21.36 -12.58
CA ALA A 669 -99.83 -21.72 -13.68
C ALA A 669 -99.15 -22.64 -14.75
N ALA A 670 -99.89 -23.29 -15.66
CA ALA A 670 -99.37 -24.33 -16.59
C ALA A 670 -99.97 -24.32 -18.01
N ALA A 671 -99.19 -24.76 -19.02
CA ALA A 671 -99.62 -24.97 -20.42
C ALA A 671 -98.75 -26.02 -21.16
N ALA A 672 -99.27 -26.67 -22.21
CA ALA A 672 -98.54 -27.70 -22.99
C ALA A 672 -97.76 -27.15 -24.21
N ALA A 673 -96.75 -27.90 -24.68
CA ALA A 673 -95.91 -27.54 -25.83
C ALA A 673 -96.11 -28.49 -27.04
N SER A 674 -95.63 -28.08 -28.21
CA SER A 674 -95.80 -28.83 -29.45
C SER A 674 -95.09 -30.19 -29.40
N GLY A 675 -95.82 -31.26 -29.73
CA GLY A 675 -95.39 -32.65 -29.53
C GLY A 675 -95.68 -33.20 -28.12
N SER A 676 -96.50 -32.53 -27.30
CA SER A 676 -96.75 -32.87 -25.89
C SER A 676 -98.14 -32.45 -25.38
N THR A 677 -98.52 -32.84 -24.15
CA THR A 677 -99.84 -32.61 -23.51
C THR A 677 -99.71 -32.39 -21.99
N PHE A 678 -100.74 -31.85 -21.29
CA PHE A 678 -100.73 -31.56 -19.84
C PHE A 678 -101.85 -32.28 -19.03
N LEU A 679 -101.66 -32.50 -17.72
CA LEU A 679 -102.54 -33.35 -16.87
C LEU A 679 -102.96 -32.83 -15.45
N GLY A 680 -102.39 -31.76 -14.85
CA GLY A 680 -102.82 -31.23 -13.52
C GLY A 680 -101.76 -31.19 -12.39
N TRP A 681 -102.13 -30.72 -11.17
CA TRP A 681 -101.23 -30.39 -10.05
C TRP A 681 -101.34 -31.25 -8.77
N ALA A 682 -100.23 -31.42 -8.05
CA ALA A 682 -100.17 -31.93 -6.67
C ALA A 682 -98.94 -31.44 -5.86
N GLY A 683 -98.99 -31.49 -4.52
CA GLY A 683 -97.85 -31.19 -3.62
C GLY A 683 -98.21 -30.24 -2.47
N SER A 684 -97.52 -29.10 -2.34
CA SER A 684 -97.88 -28.00 -1.43
C SER A 684 -99.16 -27.25 -1.84
N CYS A 685 -99.78 -27.68 -2.95
CA CYS A 685 -101.07 -27.27 -3.50
C CYS A 685 -101.57 -28.37 -4.45
N PHE A 686 -102.87 -28.42 -4.77
CA PHE A 686 -103.48 -29.50 -5.56
C PHE A 686 -104.59 -28.97 -6.47
N GLY A 687 -104.88 -29.68 -7.57
CA GLY A 687 -106.01 -29.39 -8.46
C GLY A 687 -105.59 -29.07 -9.89
N THR A 688 -106.35 -28.21 -10.57
CA THR A 688 -106.02 -27.67 -11.91
C THR A 688 -105.90 -26.14 -11.93
N ASP A 689 -106.41 -25.47 -10.90
CA ASP A 689 -106.37 -24.01 -10.75
C ASP A 689 -104.96 -23.48 -10.40
N PRO A 690 -104.70 -22.16 -10.50
CA PRO A 690 -103.42 -21.57 -10.11
C PRO A 690 -103.11 -21.75 -8.62
N CYS A 691 -101.83 -21.95 -8.30
CA CYS A 691 -101.36 -22.39 -6.98
C CYS A 691 -100.49 -21.33 -6.28
N VAL A 692 -100.78 -20.98 -5.01
CA VAL A 692 -100.07 -19.93 -4.25
C VAL A 692 -99.23 -20.54 -3.11
N VAL A 693 -98.00 -20.07 -2.90
CA VAL A 693 -97.04 -20.56 -1.88
C VAL A 693 -96.26 -19.41 -1.25
N THR A 694 -96.03 -19.46 0.08
CA THR A 694 -95.13 -18.56 0.83
C THR A 694 -93.92 -19.33 1.37
N MET A 695 -92.75 -18.69 1.41
CA MET A 695 -91.44 -19.33 1.59
C MET A 695 -90.79 -19.01 2.95
N ASP A 696 -91.22 -19.73 3.98
CA ASP A 696 -90.64 -19.80 5.33
C ASP A 696 -89.68 -20.99 5.52
N ASN A 697 -89.81 -22.01 4.66
CA ASN A 697 -88.87 -23.13 4.47
C ASN A 697 -89.08 -23.73 3.05
N ALA A 698 -88.36 -24.80 2.70
CA ALA A 698 -88.45 -25.42 1.36
C ALA A 698 -89.81 -26.13 1.12
N LYS A 699 -90.35 -26.00 -0.10
CA LYS A 699 -91.70 -26.45 -0.51
C LYS A 699 -91.64 -27.24 -1.83
N SER A 700 -92.69 -28.01 -2.19
CA SER A 700 -92.67 -28.85 -3.42
C SER A 700 -94.04 -29.07 -4.08
N VAL A 701 -94.13 -28.94 -5.41
CA VAL A 701 -95.33 -29.06 -6.29
C VAL A 701 -95.01 -29.94 -7.53
N SER A 702 -95.98 -30.39 -8.36
CA SER A 702 -95.79 -31.31 -9.53
C SER A 702 -96.81 -31.13 -10.71
N ALA A 703 -96.45 -31.36 -11.99
CA ALA A 703 -97.30 -31.16 -13.22
C ALA A 703 -96.81 -31.84 -14.58
N SER A 704 -97.57 -32.60 -15.42
CA SER A 704 -97.00 -33.70 -16.33
C SER A 704 -97.06 -33.67 -17.94
N PHE A 705 -96.02 -34.10 -18.77
CA PHE A 705 -95.85 -33.96 -20.31
C PHE A 705 -94.88 -34.94 -21.25
N ALA A 706 -94.25 -34.61 -22.48
CA ALA A 706 -93.38 -35.36 -23.59
C ALA A 706 -91.94 -34.92 -24.34
N LEU A 707 -90.78 -35.64 -24.71
CA LEU A 707 -89.60 -35.26 -25.72
C LEU A 707 -88.32 -36.22 -26.18
N VAL A 708 -87.21 -35.80 -26.96
CA VAL A 708 -86.12 -36.61 -27.81
C VAL A 708 -84.57 -36.04 -28.06
N GLN A 709 -83.50 -36.73 -28.71
CA GLN A 709 -81.96 -36.38 -28.91
C GLN A 709 -81.03 -36.95 -30.16
N TYR A 710 -79.64 -36.69 -30.34
CA TYR A 710 -78.60 -37.02 -31.51
C TYR A 710 -76.98 -37.23 -31.25
N THR A 711 -75.92 -37.15 -32.19
CA THR A 711 -74.41 -37.60 -32.08
C THR A 711 -73.14 -36.86 -32.84
N ILE A 712 -71.78 -37.12 -32.57
CA ILE A 712 -70.42 -36.57 -33.11
C ILE A 712 -69.10 -37.52 -32.95
N SER A 713 -67.96 -37.45 -33.72
CA SER A 713 -66.62 -38.20 -33.50
C SER A 713 -65.25 -37.72 -34.17
N GLY A 714 -64.04 -38.25 -33.76
CA GLY A 714 -62.66 -37.95 -34.31
C GLY A 714 -61.43 -38.75 -33.75
N ASN A 715 -60.15 -38.35 -34.00
CA ASN A 715 -58.88 -38.91 -33.41
C ASN A 715 -57.89 -37.84 -32.85
N ALA A 716 -57.25 -38.09 -31.70
CA ALA A 716 -56.42 -37.14 -30.96
C ALA A 716 -54.89 -37.16 -31.23
N GLY A 717 -54.36 -38.10 -32.02
CA GLY A 717 -52.94 -38.15 -32.40
C GLY A 717 -51.95 -38.74 -31.37
N GLN A 718 -52.38 -38.99 -30.12
CA GLN A 718 -51.69 -39.82 -29.14
C GLN A 718 -52.70 -40.64 -28.30
N PRO A 719 -52.41 -41.90 -27.95
CA PRO A 719 -53.25 -42.69 -27.05
C PRO A 719 -53.39 -42.03 -25.66
N GLY A 720 -54.57 -42.13 -25.06
CA GLY A 720 -54.81 -41.63 -23.70
C GLY A 720 -54.94 -40.11 -23.56
N ALA A 721 -54.87 -39.34 -24.65
CA ALA A 721 -55.20 -37.91 -24.63
C ALA A 721 -56.69 -37.72 -24.25
N ILE A 722 -56.98 -36.78 -23.34
CA ILE A 722 -58.36 -36.54 -22.87
C ILE A 722 -58.98 -35.41 -23.68
N LEU A 723 -60.21 -35.61 -24.19
CA LEU A 723 -60.96 -34.60 -24.92
C LEU A 723 -62.19 -34.12 -24.13
N THR A 724 -62.23 -32.82 -23.84
CA THR A 724 -63.29 -32.20 -23.03
C THR A 724 -64.23 -31.36 -23.90
N TYR A 725 -65.54 -31.44 -23.64
CA TYR A 725 -66.58 -30.73 -24.42
C TYR A 725 -67.78 -30.27 -23.57
N THR A 726 -68.65 -29.45 -24.15
CA THR A 726 -69.84 -28.89 -23.49
C THR A 726 -70.96 -29.92 -23.32
N GLY A 727 -70.72 -30.92 -22.46
CA GLY A 727 -71.59 -32.07 -22.19
C GLY A 727 -70.89 -33.21 -21.46
N GLY A 728 -69.55 -33.23 -21.45
CA GLY A 728 -68.74 -34.23 -20.74
C GLY A 728 -67.29 -34.23 -21.20
N SER A 729 -66.61 -35.36 -21.01
CA SER A 729 -65.29 -35.62 -21.59
C SER A 729 -65.20 -37.09 -22.01
N VAL A 730 -64.36 -37.36 -23.01
CA VAL A 730 -64.05 -38.72 -23.48
C VAL A 730 -62.55 -38.84 -23.67
N THR A 731 -61.99 -39.98 -23.27
CA THR A 731 -60.55 -40.26 -23.42
C THR A 731 -60.30 -40.97 -24.74
N ALA A 732 -59.28 -40.54 -25.47
CA ALA A 732 -58.82 -41.18 -26.68
C ALA A 732 -58.32 -42.60 -26.40
N ASP A 733 -58.72 -43.56 -27.23
CA ASP A 733 -58.40 -44.98 -27.02
C ASP A 733 -56.92 -45.33 -27.27
N GLY A 734 -56.58 -46.62 -27.23
CA GLY A 734 -55.22 -47.14 -27.49
C GLY A 734 -54.64 -46.81 -28.88
N SER A 735 -55.45 -46.27 -29.80
CA SER A 735 -55.08 -45.79 -31.13
C SER A 735 -55.34 -44.28 -31.34
N GLY A 736 -55.85 -43.59 -30.32
CA GLY A 736 -56.15 -42.17 -30.33
C GLY A 736 -57.61 -41.79 -30.67
N VAL A 737 -58.53 -42.73 -30.90
CA VAL A 737 -59.90 -42.44 -31.42
C VAL A 737 -60.89 -42.04 -30.32
N TYR A 738 -61.88 -41.19 -30.64
CA TYR A 738 -62.93 -40.69 -29.73
C TYR A 738 -64.31 -40.45 -30.39
N ALA A 739 -65.40 -40.49 -29.60
CA ALA A 739 -66.79 -40.21 -30.06
C ALA A 739 -67.68 -39.62 -28.94
N ILE A 740 -68.74 -38.87 -29.29
CA ILE A 740 -69.54 -37.97 -28.42
C ILE A 740 -71.03 -38.00 -28.84
N THR A 741 -72.00 -37.89 -27.93
CA THR A 741 -73.46 -37.92 -28.22
C THR A 741 -74.19 -36.67 -27.68
N VAL A 742 -75.06 -36.01 -28.46
CA VAL A 742 -75.62 -34.67 -28.18
C VAL A 742 -77.06 -34.43 -28.72
N PRO A 743 -77.97 -33.72 -28.03
CA PRO A 743 -79.32 -33.43 -28.54
C PRO A 743 -79.37 -32.63 -29.85
N ALA A 744 -80.48 -32.75 -30.59
CA ALA A 744 -80.68 -32.03 -31.84
C ALA A 744 -80.61 -30.50 -31.64
N GLY A 745 -79.69 -29.85 -32.36
CA GLY A 745 -79.41 -28.41 -32.28
C GLY A 745 -78.25 -28.03 -31.34
N TRP A 746 -77.53 -28.99 -30.76
CA TRP A 746 -76.42 -28.74 -29.83
C TRP A 746 -75.27 -27.92 -30.46
N SER A 747 -74.56 -27.15 -29.63
CA SER A 747 -73.40 -26.33 -30.01
C SER A 747 -72.35 -26.34 -28.90
N GLY A 748 -71.05 -26.31 -29.24
CA GLY A 748 -69.96 -26.37 -28.25
C GLY A 748 -68.59 -26.63 -28.89
N SER A 749 -67.56 -26.82 -28.07
CA SER A 749 -66.17 -27.06 -28.52
C SER A 749 -65.57 -28.34 -27.93
N VAL A 750 -64.48 -28.84 -28.52
CA VAL A 750 -63.73 -30.04 -28.12
C VAL A 750 -62.23 -29.71 -28.08
N THR A 751 -61.56 -30.07 -26.97
CA THR A 751 -60.15 -29.71 -26.68
C THR A 751 -59.36 -30.90 -26.12
N PRO A 752 -58.22 -31.31 -26.74
CA PRO A 752 -57.37 -32.42 -26.27
C PRO A 752 -56.23 -31.99 -25.32
N ALA A 753 -55.74 -32.90 -24.47
CA ALA A 753 -54.49 -32.71 -23.68
C ALA A 753 -53.79 -34.03 -23.29
N LEU A 754 -52.44 -33.99 -23.21
CA LEU A 754 -51.56 -35.02 -22.62
C LEU A 754 -50.22 -34.38 -22.17
N ALA A 755 -49.62 -34.84 -21.08
CA ALA A 755 -48.39 -34.26 -20.53
C ALA A 755 -47.15 -34.62 -21.36
N GLY A 756 -46.21 -33.67 -21.49
CA GLY A 756 -44.95 -33.83 -22.23
C GLY A 756 -45.02 -33.60 -23.75
N TYR A 757 -46.22 -33.31 -24.28
CA TYR A 757 -46.48 -33.08 -25.71
C TYR A 757 -47.28 -31.78 -25.92
N LEU A 758 -47.02 -31.07 -27.03
CA LEU A 758 -47.93 -30.03 -27.55
C LEU A 758 -48.83 -30.61 -28.64
N PHE A 759 -50.11 -30.19 -28.65
CA PHE A 759 -51.13 -30.62 -29.61
C PHE A 759 -51.49 -29.51 -30.61
N THR A 760 -51.70 -29.88 -31.87
CA THR A 760 -52.09 -28.98 -32.96
C THR A 760 -53.25 -29.58 -33.77
N PRO A 761 -54.35 -28.83 -34.02
CA PRO A 761 -54.70 -27.55 -33.40
C PRO A 761 -54.97 -27.70 -31.89
N PRO A 762 -55.00 -26.61 -31.09
CA PRO A 762 -55.26 -26.72 -29.66
C PRO A 762 -56.74 -27.00 -29.30
N SER A 763 -57.70 -26.75 -30.20
CA SER A 763 -59.13 -27.08 -30.01
C SER A 763 -59.93 -27.01 -31.32
N ARG A 764 -61.19 -27.45 -31.31
CA ARG A 764 -62.18 -27.40 -32.43
C ARG A 764 -63.57 -26.98 -31.91
N SER A 765 -64.40 -26.35 -32.75
CA SER A 765 -65.73 -25.83 -32.37
C SER A 765 -66.85 -26.18 -33.37
N TYR A 766 -68.08 -26.34 -32.87
CA TYR A 766 -69.27 -26.82 -33.58
C TYR A 766 -70.50 -25.97 -33.25
N THR A 767 -71.48 -25.91 -34.16
CA THR A 767 -72.71 -25.13 -33.96
C THR A 767 -73.91 -25.79 -34.64
N ASN A 768 -75.05 -25.83 -33.93
CA ASN A 768 -76.35 -26.33 -34.38
C ASN A 768 -76.31 -27.74 -35.01
N VAL A 769 -75.80 -28.72 -34.26
CA VAL A 769 -75.67 -30.13 -34.67
C VAL A 769 -77.06 -30.77 -34.83
N ALA A 770 -77.54 -30.80 -36.08
CA ALA A 770 -78.81 -31.40 -36.48
C ALA A 770 -78.66 -32.79 -37.14
N ALA A 771 -77.43 -33.26 -37.33
CA ALA A 771 -77.05 -34.58 -37.82
C ALA A 771 -75.58 -34.87 -37.47
N ASP A 772 -75.15 -36.13 -37.50
CA ASP A 772 -73.88 -36.60 -36.94
C ASP A 772 -72.62 -36.09 -37.67
N GLN A 773 -71.51 -35.89 -36.93
CA GLN A 773 -70.30 -35.17 -37.39
C GLN A 773 -68.98 -35.94 -37.12
N PRO A 774 -68.32 -36.58 -38.13
CA PRO A 774 -67.09 -37.35 -37.93
C PRO A 774 -65.77 -36.63 -38.33
N ALA A 775 -64.63 -37.32 -38.14
CA ALA A 775 -63.29 -37.02 -38.67
C ALA A 775 -62.66 -35.67 -38.22
N GLN A 776 -62.55 -35.47 -36.90
CA GLN A 776 -62.18 -34.20 -36.28
C GLN A 776 -60.81 -34.25 -35.56
N ASP A 777 -59.74 -34.39 -36.34
CA ASP A 777 -58.48 -34.94 -35.82
C ASP A 777 -57.47 -33.91 -35.27
N PHE A 778 -56.49 -34.39 -34.50
CA PHE A 778 -55.40 -33.64 -33.87
C PHE A 778 -54.04 -34.35 -34.01
N SER A 779 -52.93 -33.62 -33.83
CA SER A 779 -51.54 -34.12 -33.92
C SER A 779 -50.69 -33.64 -32.74
N ALA A 780 -49.65 -34.39 -32.34
CA ALA A 780 -48.85 -34.06 -31.15
C ALA A 780 -47.32 -34.22 -31.34
N ALA A 781 -46.53 -33.42 -30.63
CA ALA A 781 -45.06 -33.45 -30.69
C ALA A 781 -44.38 -33.29 -29.30
N PRO A 782 -43.27 -34.02 -29.00
CA PRO A 782 -42.54 -33.96 -27.73
C PRO A 782 -41.51 -32.82 -27.66
N VAL A 783 -41.01 -32.52 -26.46
CA VAL A 783 -40.05 -31.43 -26.17
C VAL A 783 -38.71 -31.98 -25.66
N ILE A 784 -37.58 -31.37 -26.04
CA ILE A 784 -36.20 -31.81 -25.72
C ILE A 784 -35.41 -30.66 -25.04
N PRO A 785 -34.65 -30.91 -23.95
CA PRO A 785 -33.79 -29.92 -23.30
C PRO A 785 -32.39 -29.81 -23.98
N PRO A 786 -31.67 -28.67 -23.81
CA PRO A 786 -30.37 -28.44 -24.46
C PRO A 786 -29.16 -29.01 -23.68
N PRO A 787 -28.18 -29.61 -24.37
CA PRO A 787 -26.79 -29.79 -23.88
C PRO A 787 -25.91 -28.60 -24.34
N SER A 788 -24.74 -28.31 -23.76
CA SER A 788 -24.07 -28.75 -22.52
C SER A 788 -22.88 -27.81 -22.25
N GLY A 789 -22.48 -27.60 -20.99
CA GLY A 789 -21.24 -26.86 -20.67
C GLY A 789 -20.91 -26.82 -19.19
N LEU A 790 -21.89 -26.49 -18.35
CA LEU A 790 -21.83 -26.60 -16.89
C LEU A 790 -23.11 -27.29 -16.39
N THR A 791 -22.99 -28.15 -15.38
CA THR A 791 -24.14 -28.85 -14.77
C THR A 791 -24.19 -28.58 -13.27
N CYS A 792 -25.10 -27.72 -12.83
CA CYS A 792 -25.33 -27.51 -11.40
C CYS A 792 -25.99 -28.74 -10.77
N ALA A 793 -25.30 -29.38 -9.84
CA ALA A 793 -25.93 -30.26 -8.86
C ALA A 793 -26.51 -29.42 -7.72
N THR A 794 -27.72 -29.75 -7.25
CA THR A 794 -28.28 -29.13 -6.03
C THR A 794 -27.68 -29.81 -4.81
N LEU A 795 -26.90 -29.06 -4.04
CA LEU A 795 -26.42 -29.48 -2.72
C LEU A 795 -27.52 -29.29 -1.65
N GLU A 796 -27.47 -30.06 -0.57
CA GLU A 796 -28.34 -29.83 0.58
C GLU A 796 -27.95 -28.52 1.30
N PRO A 797 -28.89 -27.58 1.52
CA PRO A 797 -28.57 -26.30 2.15
C PRO A 797 -28.06 -26.47 3.59
N LYS A 798 -26.90 -25.86 3.87
CA LYS A 798 -26.28 -25.84 5.19
C LYS A 798 -26.42 -24.43 5.78
N PRO A 799 -27.00 -24.23 6.98
CA PRO A 799 -27.09 -22.90 7.58
C PRO A 799 -25.70 -22.33 7.90
N ALA A 800 -25.38 -21.14 7.38
CA ALA A 800 -24.21 -20.37 7.78
C ALA A 800 -24.62 -19.18 8.66
N THR A 801 -23.79 -18.79 9.62
CA THR A 801 -24.05 -17.63 10.52
C THR A 801 -23.44 -16.32 10.04
N ALA A 802 -22.53 -16.37 9.07
CA ALA A 802 -22.02 -15.22 8.33
C ALA A 802 -21.85 -15.60 6.85
N SER A 803 -22.16 -14.68 5.93
CA SER A 803 -21.72 -14.76 4.53
C SER A 803 -20.37 -14.06 4.39
N THR A 804 -19.58 -14.49 3.41
CA THR A 804 -18.36 -13.85 2.94
C THR A 804 -18.65 -12.62 2.08
N GLY A 805 -19.88 -12.49 1.55
CA GLY A 805 -20.30 -11.40 0.66
C GLY A 805 -19.57 -11.39 -0.68
N GLU A 806 -18.86 -12.47 -1.02
CA GLU A 806 -17.98 -12.60 -2.20
C GLU A 806 -16.92 -11.52 -2.34
N LYS A 807 -16.37 -11.15 -1.18
CA LYS A 807 -15.02 -10.63 -1.08
C LYS A 807 -14.02 -11.78 -1.35
N PRO A 808 -12.70 -11.52 -1.55
CA PRO A 808 -11.73 -12.54 -1.97
C PRO A 808 -11.58 -13.76 -1.01
N GLN A 809 -12.14 -13.64 0.19
CA GLN A 809 -12.19 -14.65 1.25
C GLN A 809 -13.39 -15.60 1.09
N SER A 810 -13.41 -16.47 0.07
CA SER A 810 -14.36 -17.59 0.01
C SER A 810 -13.85 -18.69 -0.91
N LYS A 811 -13.10 -19.65 -0.35
CA LYS A 811 -12.40 -20.69 -1.13
C LYS A 811 -12.95 -22.07 -0.81
N VAL A 812 -13.65 -22.65 -1.80
CA VAL A 812 -13.97 -24.08 -1.88
C VAL A 812 -12.85 -24.75 -2.68
N TRP A 813 -12.32 -25.88 -2.22
CA TRP A 813 -11.19 -26.56 -2.88
C TRP A 813 -11.39 -28.07 -2.97
N THR A 814 -10.62 -28.73 -3.85
CA THR A 814 -10.54 -30.19 -3.92
C THR A 814 -9.24 -30.72 -3.30
N HIS A 815 -9.30 -31.86 -2.63
CA HIS A 815 -8.13 -32.66 -2.28
C HIS A 815 -8.51 -34.16 -2.32
N GLU A 816 -7.68 -35.01 -2.95
CA GLU A 816 -7.96 -36.44 -3.18
C GLU A 816 -9.39 -36.74 -3.71
N GLY A 817 -9.88 -35.90 -4.63
CA GLY A 817 -11.20 -36.04 -5.26
C GLY A 817 -12.41 -35.62 -4.42
N ALA A 818 -12.23 -35.24 -3.16
CA ALA A 818 -13.28 -34.67 -2.32
C ALA A 818 -13.24 -33.14 -2.31
N TRP A 819 -14.40 -32.48 -2.24
CA TRP A 819 -14.50 -31.03 -2.06
C TRP A 819 -14.54 -30.65 -0.58
N TYR A 820 -13.94 -29.50 -0.25
CA TYR A 820 -13.83 -28.95 1.09
C TYR A 820 -14.17 -27.46 1.10
N ALA A 821 -14.73 -26.99 2.21
CA ALA A 821 -15.06 -25.59 2.47
C ALA A 821 -14.92 -25.25 3.96
N VAL A 822 -14.83 -23.96 4.29
CA VAL A 822 -14.82 -23.46 5.67
C VAL A 822 -15.92 -22.41 5.83
N PHE A 823 -16.83 -22.62 6.78
CA PHE A 823 -17.85 -21.62 7.12
C PHE A 823 -18.36 -21.78 8.57
N PRO A 824 -18.82 -20.68 9.20
CA PRO A 824 -19.38 -20.68 10.54
C PRO A 824 -20.86 -21.12 10.54
N THR A 825 -21.29 -21.85 11.57
CA THR A 825 -22.68 -22.31 11.75
C THR A 825 -23.10 -22.34 13.21
N SER A 826 -24.40 -22.19 13.45
CA SER A 826 -25.04 -22.45 14.74
C SER A 826 -25.16 -23.97 15.02
N ALA A 827 -25.53 -24.31 16.25
CA ALA A 827 -25.86 -25.69 16.66
C ALA A 827 -27.13 -26.28 15.98
N ALA A 828 -27.80 -25.53 15.10
CA ALA A 828 -28.85 -26.07 14.23
C ALA A 828 -28.30 -26.65 12.91
N GLY A 829 -27.10 -26.23 12.50
CA GLY A 829 -26.40 -26.74 11.30
C GLY A 829 -25.27 -27.74 11.59
N ALA A 830 -24.73 -27.75 12.82
CA ALA A 830 -23.62 -28.62 13.24
C ALA A 830 -23.80 -29.19 14.66
N SER A 831 -23.02 -30.23 14.97
CA SER A 831 -22.95 -30.88 16.29
C SER A 831 -22.67 -29.93 17.46
N SER A 832 -21.97 -28.81 17.19
CA SER A 832 -21.93 -27.64 18.07
C SER A 832 -21.71 -26.36 17.28
N SER A 833 -22.21 -25.24 17.83
CA SER A 833 -22.00 -23.89 17.28
C SER A 833 -20.52 -23.56 17.15
N GLY A 834 -20.08 -23.05 16.00
CA GLY A 834 -18.70 -22.67 15.76
C GLY A 834 -18.34 -22.59 14.28
N THR A 835 -17.04 -22.51 13.98
CA THR A 835 -16.48 -22.50 12.63
C THR A 835 -15.80 -23.81 12.33
N TRP A 836 -16.13 -24.39 11.19
CA TRP A 836 -15.85 -25.79 10.88
C TRP A 836 -15.22 -25.92 9.50
N LEU A 837 -14.32 -26.90 9.38
CA LEU A 837 -13.92 -27.49 8.11
C LEU A 837 -14.98 -28.52 7.70
N TRP A 838 -15.46 -28.41 6.47
CA TRP A 838 -16.50 -29.26 5.89
C TRP A 838 -15.95 -30.09 4.73
N GLN A 839 -16.44 -31.31 4.57
CA GLN A 839 -16.23 -32.15 3.38
C GLN A 839 -17.57 -32.40 2.70
N LEU A 840 -17.63 -32.24 1.38
CA LEU A 840 -18.79 -32.64 0.59
C LEU A 840 -18.74 -34.15 0.33
N GLN A 841 -19.81 -34.86 0.70
CA GLN A 841 -20.00 -36.27 0.34
C GLN A 841 -21.35 -36.40 -0.37
N GLY A 842 -21.33 -36.78 -1.65
CA GLY A 842 -22.51 -36.70 -2.51
C GLY A 842 -23.00 -35.25 -2.62
N THR A 843 -24.19 -34.97 -2.08
CA THR A 843 -24.80 -33.63 -2.02
C THR A 843 -24.73 -32.97 -0.63
N VAL A 844 -24.09 -33.61 0.36
CA VAL A 844 -24.21 -33.25 1.79
C VAL A 844 -22.86 -32.79 2.38
N TRP A 845 -22.87 -31.67 3.09
CA TRP A 845 -21.72 -31.15 3.84
C TRP A 845 -21.60 -31.81 5.22
N ASN A 846 -20.49 -32.52 5.43
CA ASN A 846 -20.16 -33.30 6.63
C ASN A 846 -19.02 -32.63 7.42
N GLU A 847 -19.06 -32.74 8.75
CA GLU A 847 -18.08 -32.15 9.67
C GLU A 847 -16.72 -32.87 9.58
N VAL A 848 -15.62 -32.11 9.55
CA VAL A 848 -14.24 -32.66 9.52
C VAL A 848 -13.46 -32.26 10.77
N ILE A 849 -13.31 -30.96 11.03
CA ILE A 849 -12.64 -30.40 12.20
C ILE A 849 -13.40 -29.15 12.65
N LYS A 850 -13.61 -28.98 13.96
CA LYS A 850 -14.00 -27.69 14.52
C LYS A 850 -12.75 -26.81 14.64
N LEU A 851 -12.70 -25.72 13.87
CA LEU A 851 -11.55 -24.83 13.77
C LEU A 851 -11.59 -23.72 14.84
N SER A 852 -12.79 -23.29 15.25
CA SER A 852 -13.00 -22.34 16.35
C SER A 852 -14.42 -22.48 16.92
N ASP A 853 -14.63 -22.04 18.17
CA ASP A 853 -15.97 -21.87 18.76
C ASP A 853 -16.67 -20.59 18.26
N ARG A 854 -15.94 -19.69 17.59
CA ARG A 854 -16.47 -18.48 16.94
C ARG A 854 -17.45 -18.80 15.81
N THR A 855 -18.45 -17.94 15.62
CA THR A 855 -19.47 -18.03 14.56
C THR A 855 -19.55 -16.78 13.67
N ASP A 856 -18.64 -15.86 13.90
CA ASP A 856 -18.52 -14.51 13.35
C ASP A 856 -17.28 -14.34 12.45
N THR A 857 -16.52 -15.41 12.20
CA THR A 857 -15.32 -15.38 11.35
C THR A 857 -15.62 -15.68 9.88
N LYS A 858 -15.14 -14.80 8.99
CA LYS A 858 -14.90 -15.12 7.57
C LYS A 858 -13.70 -16.07 7.46
N ALA A 859 -13.53 -16.75 6.32
CA ALA A 859 -12.42 -17.68 6.11
C ALA A 859 -11.72 -17.46 4.77
N ASP A 860 -10.39 -17.32 4.81
CA ASP A 860 -9.54 -17.50 3.64
C ASP A 860 -8.67 -18.75 3.77
N VAL A 861 -8.36 -19.42 2.66
CA VAL A 861 -7.68 -20.73 2.65
C VAL A 861 -6.59 -20.79 1.59
N ARG A 862 -5.40 -21.27 1.98
CA ARG A 862 -4.32 -21.63 1.06
C ARG A 862 -3.92 -23.09 1.26
N VAL A 863 -4.10 -23.89 0.21
CA VAL A 863 -3.62 -25.27 0.16
C VAL A 863 -2.21 -25.32 -0.42
N VAL A 864 -1.30 -26.01 0.27
CA VAL A 864 0.09 -26.25 -0.11
C VAL A 864 0.39 -27.74 0.10
N GLY A 865 0.35 -28.52 -1.00
CA GLY A 865 0.41 -29.97 -0.93
C GLY A 865 -0.72 -30.54 -0.04
N ASN A 866 -0.35 -31.27 1.01
CA ASN A 866 -1.29 -31.85 1.97
C ASN A 866 -1.72 -30.86 3.09
N LEU A 867 -1.16 -29.65 3.16
CA LEU A 867 -1.54 -28.66 4.19
C LEU A 867 -2.64 -27.73 3.66
N ALA A 868 -3.68 -27.52 4.46
CA ALA A 868 -4.64 -26.43 4.29
C ALA A 868 -4.39 -25.40 5.41
N HIS A 869 -3.86 -24.24 5.04
CA HIS A 869 -3.72 -23.08 5.90
C HIS A 869 -5.02 -22.28 5.85
N ILE A 870 -5.62 -21.98 7.00
CA ILE A 870 -6.97 -21.42 7.10
C ILE A 870 -6.91 -20.18 8.01
N LEU A 871 -7.08 -19.00 7.43
CA LEU A 871 -7.21 -17.74 8.14
C LEU A 871 -8.68 -17.52 8.52
N LEU A 872 -8.99 -17.65 9.81
CA LEU A 872 -10.29 -17.29 10.39
C LEU A 872 -10.28 -15.80 10.73
N TYR A 873 -10.73 -14.97 9.78
CA TYR A 873 -10.71 -13.51 9.89
C TYR A 873 -11.95 -12.98 10.63
N ALA A 874 -11.74 -12.26 11.73
CA ALA A 874 -12.72 -11.33 12.30
C ALA A 874 -12.08 -10.46 13.40
N ASP A 875 -12.01 -9.16 13.13
CA ASP A 875 -11.52 -8.10 14.00
C ASP A 875 -10.18 -8.43 14.69
N SER A 876 -9.95 -7.87 15.88
CA SER A 876 -8.73 -7.98 16.69
C SER A 876 -8.46 -9.37 17.28
N ASN A 877 -9.16 -10.41 16.81
CA ASN A 877 -9.03 -11.80 17.25
C ASN A 877 -9.07 -12.78 16.07
N THR A 878 -8.47 -12.37 14.94
CA THR A 878 -8.24 -13.23 13.78
C THR A 878 -7.30 -14.38 14.15
N GLN A 879 -7.48 -15.56 13.56
CA GLN A 879 -6.70 -16.77 13.89
C GLN A 879 -6.23 -17.53 12.65
N LEU A 880 -4.96 -17.94 12.60
CA LEU A 880 -4.48 -18.89 11.59
C LEU A 880 -4.47 -20.33 12.16
N VAL A 881 -5.27 -21.20 11.55
CA VAL A 881 -5.28 -22.64 11.77
C VAL A 881 -4.56 -23.33 10.60
N THR A 882 -3.96 -24.51 10.83
CA THR A 882 -3.49 -25.38 9.74
C THR A 882 -4.01 -26.80 9.98
N ALA A 883 -4.59 -27.40 8.95
CA ALA A 883 -4.90 -28.82 8.92
C ALA A 883 -4.00 -29.54 7.91
N ALA A 884 -3.62 -30.79 8.22
CA ALA A 884 -2.84 -31.66 7.36
C ALA A 884 -3.70 -32.85 6.91
N TYR A 885 -3.70 -33.16 5.61
CA TYR A 885 -4.42 -34.29 5.05
C TYR A 885 -3.68 -35.60 5.33
N SER A 886 -4.35 -36.52 6.03
CA SER A 886 -3.81 -37.83 6.42
C SER A 886 -4.93 -38.82 6.70
N GLY A 887 -4.77 -40.07 6.24
CA GLY A 887 -5.76 -41.13 6.50
C GLY A 887 -7.13 -40.94 5.82
N GLY A 888 -7.20 -40.17 4.73
CA GLY A 888 -8.44 -39.94 3.98
C GLY A 888 -9.25 -38.71 4.41
N SER A 889 -8.74 -37.90 5.34
CA SER A 889 -9.34 -36.61 5.69
C SER A 889 -8.30 -35.63 6.23
N TYR A 890 -8.71 -34.38 6.45
CA TYR A 890 -7.88 -33.40 7.18
C TYR A 890 -7.88 -33.69 8.68
N GLN A 891 -6.73 -33.46 9.33
CA GLN A 891 -6.52 -33.53 10.78
C GLN A 891 -5.74 -32.28 11.25
N PRO A 892 -5.82 -31.86 12.53
CA PRO A 892 -5.00 -30.74 13.03
C PRO A 892 -3.50 -30.98 12.78
N TRP A 893 -2.78 -29.98 12.27
CA TRP A 893 -1.39 -30.16 11.85
C TRP A 893 -0.46 -30.41 13.04
N THR A 894 0.26 -31.53 13.03
CA THR A 894 1.05 -32.01 14.18
C THR A 894 2.19 -31.07 14.60
N LEU A 895 2.75 -30.26 13.68
CA LEU A 895 3.78 -29.27 14.00
C LEU A 895 3.21 -27.97 14.61
N ARG A 896 1.92 -27.67 14.38
CA ARG A 896 1.23 -26.52 14.97
C ARG A 896 -0.27 -26.83 15.12
N PRO A 897 -0.66 -27.64 16.11
CA PRO A 897 -2.06 -28.08 16.28
C PRO A 897 -2.96 -27.01 16.90
N ALA A 898 -2.37 -25.97 17.49
CA ALA A 898 -3.08 -24.81 18.04
C ALA A 898 -3.18 -23.67 17.01
N ALA A 899 -4.28 -22.93 17.08
CA ALA A 899 -4.45 -21.68 16.34
C ALA A 899 -3.42 -20.62 16.78
N VAL A 900 -2.96 -19.81 15.82
CA VAL A 900 -2.12 -18.64 16.08
C VAL A 900 -3.01 -17.41 16.00
N ASN A 901 -3.09 -16.65 17.10
CA ASN A 901 -3.84 -15.39 17.11
C ASN A 901 -3.05 -14.30 16.39
N LEU A 902 -3.72 -13.58 15.49
CA LEU A 902 -3.19 -12.47 14.72
C LEU A 902 -4.02 -11.23 15.07
N PRO A 903 -3.49 -10.27 15.86
CA PRO A 903 -4.20 -9.05 16.23
C PRO A 903 -4.18 -8.06 15.05
N LEU A 904 -4.89 -8.40 13.99
CA LEU A 904 -5.02 -7.59 12.78
C LEU A 904 -5.88 -6.34 13.02
N PRO A 905 -5.70 -5.28 12.22
CA PRO A 905 -6.62 -4.15 12.18
C PRO A 905 -8.03 -4.56 11.77
N ASN A 906 -9.00 -3.70 12.11
CA ASN A 906 -10.37 -3.81 11.59
C ASN A 906 -10.39 -3.37 10.11
N SER A 907 -10.65 -4.36 9.26
CA SER A 907 -10.76 -4.31 7.80
C SER A 907 -12.02 -5.10 7.42
N GLU A 908 -12.54 -4.92 6.21
CA GLU A 908 -13.53 -5.88 5.73
C GLU A 908 -12.90 -7.26 5.47
N VAL A 909 -11.63 -7.27 5.05
CA VAL A 909 -10.91 -8.45 4.55
C VAL A 909 -9.48 -8.58 5.07
N ALA A 910 -8.99 -9.81 5.01
CA ALA A 910 -7.57 -10.17 5.03
C ALA A 910 -7.38 -11.49 4.25
N THR A 911 -6.34 -11.58 3.43
CA THR A 911 -6.12 -12.73 2.53
C THR A 911 -4.75 -13.37 2.74
N ILE A 912 -4.60 -14.66 2.42
CA ILE A 912 -3.32 -15.39 2.51
C ILE A 912 -2.93 -16.16 1.24
N ASP A 913 -1.63 -16.12 0.94
CA ASP A 913 -0.98 -17.02 -0.02
C ASP A 913 0.41 -17.46 0.53
N VAL A 914 1.06 -18.43 -0.10
CA VAL A 914 2.38 -18.95 0.25
C VAL A 914 3.23 -18.94 -1.02
N ASP A 915 4.41 -18.32 -0.93
CA ASP A 915 5.31 -18.13 -2.06
C ASP A 915 6.14 -19.38 -2.40
N SER A 916 6.95 -19.33 -3.46
CA SER A 916 7.75 -20.48 -3.90
C SER A 916 8.88 -20.86 -2.93
N THR A 917 9.21 -20.00 -1.95
CA THR A 917 10.15 -20.31 -0.86
C THR A 917 9.48 -21.03 0.32
N GLY A 918 8.15 -21.03 0.37
CA GLY A 918 7.38 -21.53 1.51
C GLY A 918 7.17 -20.49 2.62
N LYS A 919 7.32 -19.20 2.32
CA LYS A 919 6.94 -18.11 3.22
C LYS A 919 5.47 -17.74 2.97
N MET A 920 4.70 -17.61 4.04
CA MET A 920 3.31 -17.16 3.96
C MET A 920 3.23 -15.65 4.00
N TRP A 921 2.40 -15.10 3.14
CA TRP A 921 2.07 -13.68 3.06
C TRP A 921 0.61 -13.48 3.44
N LEU A 922 0.34 -12.40 4.17
CA LEU A 922 -1.00 -11.98 4.54
C LEU A 922 -1.17 -10.51 4.18
N ALA A 923 -2.15 -10.20 3.33
CA ALA A 923 -2.55 -8.81 3.06
C ALA A 923 -3.81 -8.46 3.86
N THR A 924 -3.92 -7.19 4.28
CA THR A 924 -5.11 -6.60 4.93
C THR A 924 -5.00 -5.07 4.91
N ARG A 925 -6.07 -4.36 5.28
CA ARG A 925 -6.09 -2.90 5.36
C ARG A 925 -6.04 -2.40 6.81
N THR A 926 -5.25 -1.36 7.10
CA THR A 926 -5.23 -0.72 8.43
C THR A 926 -6.44 0.18 8.67
N GLY A 927 -6.78 0.39 9.94
CA GLY A 927 -7.78 1.39 10.35
C GLY A 927 -7.37 2.85 10.09
N ALA A 928 -6.14 3.10 9.63
CA ALA A 928 -5.69 4.41 9.15
C ALA A 928 -5.92 4.62 7.64
N GLY A 929 -6.41 3.60 6.92
CA GLY A 929 -6.65 3.66 5.47
C GLY A 929 -5.41 3.36 4.64
N GLU A 930 -4.68 2.30 4.99
CA GLU A 930 -3.45 1.85 4.32
C GLU A 930 -3.58 0.37 3.92
N ILE A 931 -3.04 -0.03 2.77
CA ILE A 931 -2.83 -1.47 2.47
C ILE A 931 -1.52 -1.91 3.12
N VAL A 932 -1.57 -3.00 3.88
CA VAL A 932 -0.39 -3.59 4.53
C VAL A 932 -0.26 -5.08 4.24
N VAL A 933 0.99 -5.55 4.25
CA VAL A 933 1.30 -6.98 4.28
C VAL A 933 2.07 -7.38 5.53
N TYR A 934 1.78 -8.57 6.01
CA TYR A 934 2.55 -9.29 7.00
C TYR A 934 3.11 -10.57 6.37
N HIS A 935 4.20 -11.10 6.91
CA HIS A 935 4.79 -12.34 6.44
C HIS A 935 5.21 -13.26 7.59
N SER A 936 5.30 -14.56 7.32
CA SER A 936 5.70 -15.57 8.29
C SER A 936 6.33 -16.79 7.62
N ASP A 937 7.41 -17.30 8.22
CA ASP A 937 8.07 -18.52 7.79
C ASP A 937 7.46 -19.75 8.48
N SER A 938 7.43 -20.90 7.79
CA SER A 938 6.89 -22.16 8.31
C SER A 938 7.56 -22.54 9.64
N PRO A 939 6.83 -22.90 10.72
CA PRO A 939 5.41 -23.34 10.74
C PRO A 939 4.36 -22.25 10.95
N TYR A 940 4.68 -20.99 10.63
CA TYR A 940 3.76 -19.84 10.66
C TYR A 940 3.30 -19.42 12.07
N SER A 941 4.16 -19.66 13.07
CA SER A 941 3.92 -19.35 14.49
C SER A 941 4.23 -17.90 14.88
N THR A 942 5.02 -17.19 14.07
CA THR A 942 5.56 -15.85 14.38
C THR A 942 5.52 -14.97 13.14
N TRP A 943 4.86 -13.82 13.24
CA TRP A 943 4.56 -12.95 12.11
C TRP A 943 5.36 -11.64 12.18
N SER A 944 5.76 -11.13 11.03
CA SER A 944 6.52 -9.89 10.85
C SER A 944 5.77 -8.94 9.91
N GLY A 945 6.03 -7.64 10.04
CA GLY A 945 5.24 -6.55 9.43
C GLY A 945 4.54 -5.68 10.48
N PRO A 946 3.65 -4.76 10.07
CA PRO A 946 3.22 -4.53 8.69
C PRO A 946 4.30 -3.88 7.83
N VAL A 947 4.36 -4.25 6.56
CA VAL A 947 4.98 -3.46 5.48
C VAL A 947 3.84 -2.72 4.76
N VAL A 948 3.95 -1.40 4.65
CA VAL A 948 2.91 -0.56 4.00
C VAL A 948 3.10 -0.56 2.50
N LEU A 949 2.07 -0.97 1.76
CA LEU A 949 2.04 -0.98 0.29
C LEU A 949 1.38 0.26 -0.29
N ASP A 950 0.37 0.83 0.36
CA ASP A 950 -0.28 2.05 -0.12
C ASP A 950 -0.89 2.85 1.03
N THR A 951 -0.82 4.18 0.93
CA THR A 951 -1.34 5.14 1.93
C THR A 951 -2.34 6.12 1.31
N GLY A 952 -2.86 5.82 0.10
CA GLY A 952 -3.73 6.69 -0.70
C GLY A 952 -5.17 6.80 -0.18
N ALA A 953 -5.34 6.91 1.13
CA ALA A 953 -6.63 6.98 1.84
C ALA A 953 -7.59 5.83 1.46
N ILE A 954 -7.19 4.58 1.76
CA ILE A 954 -7.98 3.38 1.48
C ILE A 954 -9.27 3.38 2.34
N GLY A 955 -10.43 3.26 1.71
CA GLY A 955 -11.74 3.24 2.37
C GLY A 955 -11.93 2.05 3.30
N ASN A 956 -13.01 2.05 4.10
CA ASN A 956 -13.38 0.89 4.93
C ASN A 956 -14.03 -0.25 4.13
N ASP A 957 -14.46 0.05 2.89
CA ASP A 957 -15.15 -0.82 1.93
C ASP A 957 -14.21 -1.26 0.77
N ASP A 958 -12.98 -0.74 0.78
CA ASP A 958 -11.91 -1.15 -0.12
C ASP A 958 -11.26 -2.45 0.37
N ILE A 959 -10.88 -3.31 -0.57
CA ILE A 959 -10.48 -4.70 -0.32
C ILE A 959 -9.21 -5.09 -1.08
N GLU A 960 -8.48 -6.09 -0.56
CA GLU A 960 -7.28 -6.61 -1.20
C GLU A 960 -7.25 -8.14 -1.35
N VAL A 961 -6.40 -8.62 -2.25
CA VAL A 961 -6.01 -10.03 -2.37
C VAL A 961 -4.51 -10.16 -2.60
N VAL A 962 -3.85 -10.95 -1.74
CA VAL A 962 -2.49 -11.46 -2.01
C VAL A 962 -2.57 -12.74 -2.84
N THR A 963 -1.67 -12.89 -3.81
CA THR A 963 -1.56 -14.13 -4.59
C THR A 963 -0.14 -14.40 -5.09
N ALA A 964 0.30 -15.66 -5.03
CA ALA A 964 1.59 -16.11 -5.51
C ALA A 964 1.54 -16.43 -7.02
N LEU A 965 2.54 -15.95 -7.77
CA LEU A 965 2.66 -16.09 -9.22
C LEU A 965 3.77 -17.11 -9.56
N PRO A 966 3.54 -18.05 -10.52
CA PRO A 966 4.50 -19.10 -10.88
C PRO A 966 5.90 -18.64 -11.36
N ASN A 967 6.08 -17.35 -11.64
CA ASN A 967 7.36 -16.74 -12.02
C ASN A 967 8.28 -16.43 -10.81
N GLY A 968 7.91 -16.85 -9.59
CA GLY A 968 8.68 -16.60 -8.37
C GLY A 968 8.46 -15.20 -7.82
N THR A 969 7.20 -14.75 -7.81
CA THR A 969 6.81 -13.46 -7.23
C THR A 969 5.47 -13.55 -6.50
N VAL A 970 5.23 -12.63 -5.55
CA VAL A 970 3.92 -12.46 -4.88
C VAL A 970 3.33 -11.11 -5.26
N GLY A 971 2.10 -11.13 -5.77
CA GLY A 971 1.32 -9.92 -6.06
C GLY A 971 0.33 -9.59 -4.95
N VAL A 972 0.06 -8.29 -4.74
CA VAL A 972 -1.11 -7.81 -4.00
C VAL A 972 -1.90 -6.87 -4.89
N LEU A 973 -3.17 -7.21 -5.13
CA LEU A 973 -4.16 -6.40 -5.86
C LEU A 973 -5.14 -5.80 -4.84
N TRP A 974 -5.43 -4.50 -4.93
CA TRP A 974 -6.41 -3.86 -4.06
C TRP A 974 -7.30 -2.87 -4.82
N SER A 975 -8.52 -2.65 -4.33
CA SER A 975 -9.36 -1.51 -4.72
C SER A 975 -9.01 -0.26 -3.89
N ASN A 976 -9.13 0.90 -4.53
CA ASN A 976 -9.14 2.19 -3.87
C ASN A 976 -10.22 3.07 -4.52
N GLN A 977 -11.45 2.97 -4.01
CA GLN A 977 -12.64 3.73 -4.41
C GLN A 977 -12.40 5.25 -4.34
N ASN A 978 -11.63 5.73 -3.36
CA ASN A 978 -11.30 7.15 -3.22
C ASN A 978 -10.43 7.66 -4.39
N THR A 979 -9.48 6.86 -4.87
CA THR A 979 -8.70 7.14 -6.10
C THR A 979 -9.39 6.66 -7.38
N ARG A 980 -10.55 6.01 -7.28
CA ARG A 980 -11.35 5.48 -8.40
C ARG A 980 -10.63 4.40 -9.24
N ARG A 981 -9.62 3.75 -8.64
CA ARG A 981 -8.65 2.86 -9.30
C ARG A 981 -8.29 1.66 -8.43
N PHE A 982 -7.98 0.55 -9.09
CA PHE A 982 -7.25 -0.53 -8.44
C PHE A 982 -5.75 -0.17 -8.39
N GLY A 983 -5.02 -0.71 -7.41
CA GLY A 983 -3.56 -0.68 -7.35
C GLY A 983 -3.00 -2.09 -7.30
N PHE A 984 -1.76 -2.27 -7.74
CA PHE A 984 -1.08 -3.56 -7.69
C PHE A 984 0.42 -3.41 -7.42
N ARG A 985 0.98 -4.28 -6.57
CA ARG A 985 2.43 -4.36 -6.34
C ARG A 985 2.89 -5.81 -6.31
N VAL A 986 4.18 -5.99 -6.58
CA VAL A 986 4.86 -7.29 -6.62
C VAL A 986 6.09 -7.30 -5.72
N HIS A 987 6.24 -8.37 -4.95
CA HIS A 987 7.47 -8.76 -4.25
C HIS A 987 8.14 -9.93 -5.01
N VAL A 988 9.48 -9.99 -5.01
CA VAL A 988 10.23 -11.07 -5.65
C VAL A 988 10.64 -12.09 -4.59
N ASP A 989 10.30 -13.36 -4.82
CA ASP A 989 10.47 -14.44 -3.84
C ASP A 989 11.92 -14.54 -3.32
N GLY A 990 12.07 -14.47 -1.99
CA GLY A 990 13.38 -14.52 -1.32
C GLY A 990 14.16 -13.20 -1.30
N ALA A 991 13.60 -12.09 -1.80
CA ALA A 991 14.15 -10.75 -1.56
C ALA A 991 13.91 -10.29 -0.10
N ASP A 992 14.40 -9.10 0.25
CA ASP A 992 14.06 -8.44 1.52
C ASP A 992 12.52 -8.23 1.59
N PRO A 993 11.80 -8.67 2.64
CA PRO A 993 10.35 -8.53 2.71
C PRO A 993 9.79 -7.11 2.61
N VAL A 994 10.60 -6.07 2.82
CA VAL A 994 10.18 -4.66 2.59
C VAL A 994 10.33 -4.22 1.12
N ALA A 995 11.02 -5.00 0.28
CA ALA A 995 11.24 -4.70 -1.13
C ALA A 995 10.02 -5.09 -1.99
N TRP A 996 9.18 -4.09 -2.28
CA TRP A 996 8.04 -4.19 -3.18
C TRP A 996 8.20 -3.27 -4.38
N SER A 997 7.58 -3.63 -5.52
CA SER A 997 7.56 -2.82 -6.73
C SER A 997 6.93 -1.44 -6.51
N ALA A 998 7.12 -0.52 -7.46
CA ALA A 998 6.23 0.62 -7.60
C ALA A 998 4.77 0.16 -7.81
N ASN A 999 3.80 1.01 -7.47
CA ASN A 999 2.39 0.74 -7.69
C ASN A 999 2.07 0.73 -9.20
N GLU A 1000 1.62 -0.42 -9.70
CA GLU A 1000 1.07 -0.59 -11.05
C GLU A 1000 -0.41 -0.22 -11.05
N LEU A 1001 -0.90 0.42 -12.12
CA LEU A 1001 -2.29 0.83 -12.26
C LEU A 1001 -3.01 -0.07 -13.29
N PRO A 1002 -3.82 -1.06 -12.87
CA PRO A 1002 -4.50 -1.98 -13.77
C PRO A 1002 -5.37 -1.25 -14.80
N ALA A 1003 -5.24 -1.63 -16.07
CA ALA A 1003 -6.02 -1.12 -17.20
C ALA A 1003 -6.09 0.43 -17.36
N ALA A 1004 -5.15 1.18 -16.76
CA ALA A 1004 -5.24 2.64 -16.62
C ALA A 1004 -5.49 3.43 -17.92
N GLY A 1005 -4.93 2.97 -19.06
CA GLY A 1005 -5.15 3.59 -20.38
C GLY A 1005 -6.56 3.42 -20.97
N SER A 1006 -7.47 2.77 -20.24
CA SER A 1006 -8.83 2.41 -20.67
C SER A 1006 -9.89 2.52 -19.58
N ALA A 1007 -9.51 3.04 -18.40
CA ALA A 1007 -10.36 3.15 -17.23
C ALA A 1007 -10.97 4.55 -17.13
N PHE A 1008 -12.22 4.67 -16.67
CA PHE A 1008 -12.92 5.97 -16.62
C PHE A 1008 -12.84 6.58 -15.21
N ASP A 1009 -12.19 7.73 -15.02
CA ASP A 1009 -12.14 8.42 -13.71
C ASP A 1009 -13.44 9.20 -13.41
N ASN A 1010 -14.15 9.58 -14.47
CA ASN A 1010 -15.23 10.57 -14.49
C ASN A 1010 -16.63 9.96 -14.71
N VAL A 1011 -16.80 8.67 -14.40
CA VAL A 1011 -18.05 7.91 -14.55
C VAL A 1011 -18.36 7.22 -13.23
N GLY A 1012 -19.50 7.53 -12.61
CA GLY A 1012 -19.86 7.02 -11.27
C GLY A 1012 -18.81 7.30 -10.20
N ALA A 1013 -18.57 6.31 -9.34
CA ALA A 1013 -17.42 6.22 -8.44
C ALA A 1013 -16.13 5.74 -9.16
N GLY A 1014 -16.22 5.36 -10.43
CA GLY A 1014 -15.08 4.97 -11.27
C GLY A 1014 -14.84 3.46 -11.31
N MET A 1015 -13.60 3.05 -11.57
CA MET A 1015 -13.31 1.64 -11.87
C MET A 1015 -13.22 0.76 -10.63
N ALA A 1016 -12.72 1.29 -9.51
CA ALA A 1016 -12.60 0.55 -8.26
C ALA A 1016 -13.96 0.19 -7.66
N ASP A 1017 -13.98 -0.92 -6.92
CA ASP A 1017 -15.18 -1.46 -6.30
C ASP A 1017 -14.85 -2.38 -5.12
N ASP A 1018 -15.85 -2.76 -4.36
CA ASP A 1018 -15.76 -3.56 -3.15
C ASP A 1018 -15.79 -5.09 -3.42
N HIS A 1019 -15.84 -5.55 -4.68
CA HIS A 1019 -15.86 -6.99 -5.03
C HIS A 1019 -14.87 -7.38 -6.15
N LEU A 1020 -13.98 -8.34 -5.86
CA LEU A 1020 -13.04 -8.93 -6.82
C LEU A 1020 -12.71 -10.40 -6.52
N ASN A 1021 -12.33 -11.15 -7.55
CA ASN A 1021 -11.85 -12.53 -7.48
C ASN A 1021 -10.72 -12.77 -8.49
N VAL A 1022 -9.76 -13.66 -8.18
CA VAL A 1022 -8.55 -13.87 -8.98
C VAL A 1022 -8.29 -15.33 -9.34
N ALA A 1023 -7.77 -15.54 -10.54
CA ALA A 1023 -7.19 -16.80 -11.01
C ALA A 1023 -5.84 -16.54 -11.67
N VAL A 1024 -4.86 -17.43 -11.44
CA VAL A 1024 -3.49 -17.32 -11.96
C VAL A 1024 -3.20 -18.52 -12.86
N ALA A 1025 -2.73 -18.25 -14.08
CA ALA A 1025 -2.30 -19.26 -15.04
C ALA A 1025 -0.88 -19.75 -14.77
N ALA A 1026 -0.54 -20.95 -15.26
CA ALA A 1026 0.79 -21.54 -15.16
C ALA A 1026 1.89 -20.69 -15.83
N ASP A 1027 1.53 -19.82 -16.79
CA ASP A 1027 2.44 -18.85 -17.41
C ASP A 1027 2.65 -17.57 -16.58
N SER A 1028 1.97 -17.44 -15.43
CA SER A 1028 1.89 -16.23 -14.58
C SER A 1028 1.03 -15.09 -15.13
N THR A 1029 0.11 -15.35 -16.06
CA THR A 1029 -1.00 -14.41 -16.35
C THR A 1029 -1.95 -14.39 -15.14
N LEU A 1030 -2.15 -13.20 -14.56
CA LEU A 1030 -3.13 -12.95 -13.52
C LEU A 1030 -4.43 -12.44 -14.17
N TYR A 1031 -5.52 -13.15 -13.94
CA TYR A 1031 -6.89 -12.77 -14.31
C TYR A 1031 -7.62 -12.32 -13.05
N ALA A 1032 -8.07 -11.07 -13.01
CA ALA A 1032 -8.85 -10.52 -11.90
C ALA A 1032 -10.23 -10.07 -12.40
N ALA A 1033 -11.26 -10.83 -12.05
CA ALA A 1033 -12.65 -10.45 -12.31
C ALA A 1033 -13.11 -9.48 -11.22
N VAL A 1034 -13.72 -8.37 -11.63
CA VAL A 1034 -14.08 -7.25 -10.74
C VAL A 1034 -15.48 -6.73 -11.03
N LYS A 1035 -16.19 -6.29 -9.98
CA LYS A 1035 -17.26 -5.29 -10.14
C LYS A 1035 -16.59 -3.92 -10.34
N THR A 1036 -17.32 -2.95 -10.88
CA THR A 1036 -16.84 -1.56 -10.99
C THR A 1036 -17.88 -0.60 -10.40
N GLY A 1037 -17.43 0.45 -9.71
CA GLY A 1037 -18.27 1.55 -9.24
C GLY A 1037 -18.74 2.50 -10.34
N TYR A 1038 -18.74 2.10 -11.62
CA TYR A 1038 -19.18 2.97 -12.73
C TYR A 1038 -20.67 3.27 -12.64
N ASP A 1039 -21.50 2.28 -12.26
CA ASP A 1039 -22.94 2.37 -12.00
C ASP A 1039 -23.76 3.22 -13.00
N THR A 1040 -23.32 3.24 -14.26
CA THR A 1040 -23.83 4.09 -15.32
C THR A 1040 -24.11 3.24 -16.56
N ALA A 1041 -25.30 3.36 -17.15
CA ALA A 1041 -25.65 2.63 -18.37
C ALA A 1041 -24.68 2.92 -19.53
N GLY A 1042 -24.33 1.91 -20.31
CA GLY A 1042 -23.28 1.97 -21.33
C GLY A 1042 -21.86 1.73 -20.81
N TYR A 1043 -21.67 1.46 -19.52
CA TYR A 1043 -20.37 1.12 -18.92
C TYR A 1043 -20.41 -0.25 -18.22
N PRO A 1044 -19.31 -1.04 -18.26
CA PRO A 1044 -19.31 -2.41 -17.77
C PRO A 1044 -19.25 -2.46 -16.23
N LYS A 1045 -20.37 -2.82 -15.58
CA LYS A 1045 -20.44 -3.07 -14.13
C LYS A 1045 -19.72 -4.35 -13.71
N ILE A 1046 -19.60 -5.34 -14.60
CA ILE A 1046 -18.68 -6.48 -14.46
C ILE A 1046 -17.58 -6.36 -15.50
N ALA A 1047 -16.33 -6.46 -15.06
CA ALA A 1047 -15.14 -6.35 -15.90
C ALA A 1047 -14.08 -7.43 -15.56
N LEU A 1048 -13.12 -7.60 -16.46
CA LEU A 1048 -11.93 -8.43 -16.27
C LEU A 1048 -10.67 -7.58 -16.49
N LEU A 1049 -9.83 -7.53 -15.47
CA LEU A 1049 -8.46 -7.02 -15.53
C LEU A 1049 -7.51 -8.19 -15.82
N VAL A 1050 -6.50 -7.97 -16.67
CA VAL A 1050 -5.52 -9.01 -17.03
C VAL A 1050 -4.11 -8.42 -16.95
N ARG A 1051 -3.25 -9.04 -16.14
CA ARG A 1051 -1.81 -8.75 -16.10
C ARG A 1051 -1.07 -9.89 -16.77
N ARG A 1052 -0.35 -9.59 -17.84
CA ARG A 1052 0.44 -10.54 -18.62
C ARG A 1052 1.72 -10.94 -17.87
N PRO A 1053 2.36 -12.08 -18.21
CA PRO A 1053 3.59 -12.54 -17.55
C PRO A 1053 4.76 -11.55 -17.60
N THR A 1054 4.73 -10.64 -18.58
CA THR A 1054 5.68 -9.53 -18.76
C THR A 1054 5.50 -8.37 -17.77
N GLY A 1055 4.47 -8.42 -16.91
CA GLY A 1055 4.07 -7.32 -16.02
C GLY A 1055 3.24 -6.22 -16.70
N VAL A 1056 2.88 -6.38 -17.97
CA VAL A 1056 2.02 -5.43 -18.69
C VAL A 1056 0.55 -5.73 -18.40
N TRP A 1057 -0.23 -4.70 -18.07
CA TRP A 1057 -1.69 -4.78 -17.99
C TRP A 1057 -2.34 -4.55 -19.35
N ASP A 1058 -3.32 -5.38 -19.68
CA ASP A 1058 -4.20 -5.18 -20.84
C ASP A 1058 -5.14 -3.98 -20.62
N SER A 1059 -5.86 -3.59 -21.68
CA SER A 1059 -7.05 -2.72 -21.54
C SER A 1059 -8.19 -3.46 -20.83
N LEU A 1060 -9.10 -2.69 -20.22
CA LEU A 1060 -10.24 -3.21 -19.45
C LEU A 1060 -11.19 -4.00 -20.35
N TYR A 1061 -11.35 -5.30 -20.07
CA TYR A 1061 -12.35 -6.12 -20.76
C TYR A 1061 -13.70 -5.96 -20.07
N GLY A 1062 -14.60 -5.17 -20.68
CA GLY A 1062 -16.00 -5.08 -20.23
C GLY A 1062 -16.75 -6.38 -20.51
N ILE A 1063 -17.45 -6.91 -19.50
CA ILE A 1063 -18.09 -8.24 -19.54
C ILE A 1063 -19.62 -8.11 -19.58
N ASP A 1064 -20.18 -7.27 -18.71
CA ASP A 1064 -21.61 -7.01 -18.62
C ASP A 1064 -21.91 -5.64 -17.99
N GLU A 1065 -22.98 -4.98 -18.41
CA GLU A 1065 -23.44 -3.69 -17.86
C GLU A 1065 -24.24 -3.87 -16.56
N ALA A 1066 -24.69 -5.09 -16.26
CA ALA A 1066 -25.41 -5.40 -15.02
C ALA A 1066 -24.87 -6.67 -14.35
N GLY A 1067 -24.67 -6.60 -13.04
CA GLY A 1067 -24.28 -7.75 -12.22
C GLY A 1067 -23.70 -7.29 -10.88
N THR A 1068 -23.37 -8.25 -10.04
CA THR A 1068 -22.51 -8.05 -8.88
C THR A 1068 -21.76 -9.35 -8.59
N ARG A 1069 -20.70 -9.26 -7.77
CA ARG A 1069 -19.92 -10.40 -7.25
C ARG A 1069 -19.44 -11.39 -8.32
N PRO A 1070 -18.40 -11.04 -9.09
CA PRO A 1070 -17.86 -11.93 -10.10
C PRO A 1070 -16.78 -12.87 -9.54
N LEU A 1071 -16.89 -14.13 -9.91
CA LEU A 1071 -15.92 -15.20 -9.68
C LEU A 1071 -15.34 -15.64 -11.04
N ILE A 1072 -14.03 -15.94 -11.10
CA ILE A 1072 -13.33 -16.38 -12.30
C ILE A 1072 -12.84 -17.83 -12.17
N LEU A 1073 -13.28 -18.70 -13.07
CA LEU A 1073 -12.70 -20.02 -13.28
C LEU A 1073 -11.80 -20.02 -14.52
N LEU A 1074 -10.58 -20.51 -14.35
CA LEU A 1074 -9.62 -20.78 -15.42
C LEU A 1074 -9.54 -22.29 -15.66
N ASP A 1075 -9.75 -22.71 -16.91
CA ASP A 1075 -9.48 -24.07 -17.38
C ASP A 1075 -8.37 -24.02 -18.43
N GLU A 1076 -7.14 -24.34 -18.01
CA GLU A 1076 -5.97 -24.34 -18.89
C GLU A 1076 -5.94 -25.55 -19.85
N VAL A 1077 -6.63 -26.64 -19.52
CA VAL A 1077 -6.68 -27.87 -20.35
C VAL A 1077 -7.51 -27.63 -21.61
N HIS A 1078 -8.61 -26.88 -21.48
CA HIS A 1078 -9.46 -26.48 -22.60
C HIS A 1078 -9.21 -25.04 -23.09
N GLY A 1079 -8.36 -24.27 -22.40
CA GLY A 1079 -7.99 -22.90 -22.75
C GLY A 1079 -9.14 -21.90 -22.60
N THR A 1080 -9.96 -22.04 -21.55
CA THR A 1080 -11.16 -21.21 -21.33
C THR A 1080 -11.14 -20.42 -20.03
N LEU A 1081 -11.82 -19.27 -20.06
CA LEU A 1081 -12.13 -18.41 -18.93
C LEU A 1081 -13.65 -18.40 -18.76
N THR A 1082 -14.13 -18.69 -17.55
CA THR A 1082 -15.56 -18.60 -17.19
C THR A 1082 -15.73 -17.56 -16.08
N LEU A 1083 -16.33 -16.41 -16.38
CA LEU A 1083 -16.82 -15.51 -15.34
C LEU A 1083 -18.24 -15.94 -14.95
N ILE A 1084 -18.45 -16.13 -13.64
CA ILE A 1084 -19.75 -16.44 -13.03
C ILE A 1084 -20.09 -15.28 -12.09
N TYR A 1085 -21.32 -14.78 -12.09
CA TYR A 1085 -21.73 -13.60 -11.30
C TYR A 1085 -23.23 -13.62 -11.01
N THR A 1086 -23.63 -12.92 -9.95
CA THR A 1086 -25.05 -12.67 -9.68
C THR A 1086 -25.57 -11.64 -10.68
N SER A 1087 -26.66 -11.96 -11.39
CA SER A 1087 -27.08 -11.24 -12.61
C SER A 1087 -27.53 -9.79 -12.43
N SER A 1088 -27.86 -9.39 -11.20
CA SER A 1088 -28.06 -8.00 -10.71
C SER A 1088 -28.14 -8.02 -9.18
N GLU A 1089 -28.00 -6.88 -8.52
CA GLU A 1089 -28.05 -6.78 -7.05
C GLU A 1089 -29.44 -7.11 -6.48
N GLY A 1090 -29.48 -7.68 -5.27
CA GLY A 1090 -30.73 -7.99 -4.56
C GLY A 1090 -31.33 -9.37 -4.85
N TYR A 1091 -30.55 -10.44 -4.61
CA TYR A 1091 -30.98 -11.85 -4.70
C TYR A 1091 -31.57 -12.27 -6.07
N ASN A 1092 -30.70 -12.51 -7.05
CA ASN A 1092 -31.07 -12.78 -8.45
C ASN A 1092 -30.49 -14.12 -8.97
N PRO A 1093 -30.84 -14.56 -10.19
CA PRO A 1093 -30.22 -15.73 -10.80
C PRO A 1093 -28.71 -15.60 -10.96
N ILE A 1094 -27.99 -16.71 -10.77
CA ILE A 1094 -26.57 -16.79 -11.10
C ILE A 1094 -26.43 -17.01 -12.61
N VAL A 1095 -25.60 -16.20 -13.25
CA VAL A 1095 -25.31 -16.25 -14.70
C VAL A 1095 -23.81 -16.42 -14.92
N TYR A 1096 -23.44 -16.83 -16.13
CA TYR A 1096 -22.06 -16.90 -16.56
C TYR A 1096 -21.86 -16.40 -17.99
N ARG A 1097 -20.61 -16.07 -18.32
CA ARG A 1097 -20.11 -15.85 -19.68
C ARG A 1097 -18.77 -16.56 -19.83
N GLN A 1098 -18.49 -17.06 -21.03
CA GLN A 1098 -17.24 -17.76 -21.35
C GLN A 1098 -16.46 -17.06 -22.46
N SER A 1099 -15.14 -17.19 -22.40
CA SER A 1099 -14.15 -16.74 -23.39
C SER A 1099 -13.04 -17.78 -23.53
N THR A 1100 -12.27 -17.72 -24.61
CA THR A 1100 -10.96 -18.38 -24.66
C THR A 1100 -9.91 -17.55 -23.90
N THR A 1101 -8.80 -18.18 -23.48
CA THR A 1101 -7.61 -17.48 -22.96
C THR A 1101 -6.77 -16.83 -24.07
N GLN A 1102 -6.76 -17.44 -25.26
CA GLN A 1102 -5.96 -16.98 -26.42
C GLN A 1102 -6.52 -15.70 -27.06
N THR A 1103 -7.84 -15.52 -27.05
CA THR A 1103 -8.51 -14.30 -27.51
C THR A 1103 -9.66 -14.01 -26.55
N ILE A 1104 -9.47 -12.95 -25.77
CA ILE A 1104 -10.39 -12.57 -24.70
C ILE A 1104 -11.58 -11.82 -25.30
N ALA A 1105 -12.67 -12.55 -25.53
CA ALA A 1105 -13.92 -12.06 -26.10
C ALA A 1105 -15.07 -12.89 -25.53
N PHE A 1106 -15.83 -12.31 -24.60
CA PHE A 1106 -16.85 -13.04 -23.85
C PHE A 1106 -18.16 -13.19 -24.61
N GLY A 1107 -18.70 -14.42 -24.61
CA GLY A 1107 -19.97 -14.76 -25.23
C GLY A 1107 -21.21 -14.18 -24.53
N SER A 1108 -22.37 -14.59 -25.01
CA SER A 1108 -23.67 -14.21 -24.45
C SER A 1108 -23.85 -14.67 -23.00
N ARG A 1109 -24.48 -13.82 -22.17
CA ARG A 1109 -24.93 -14.15 -20.81
C ARG A 1109 -25.81 -15.40 -20.84
N THR A 1110 -25.46 -16.40 -20.03
CA THR A 1110 -26.22 -17.66 -19.89
C THR A 1110 -26.57 -17.89 -18.42
N THR A 1111 -27.80 -18.30 -18.11
CA THR A 1111 -28.22 -18.61 -16.73
C THR A 1111 -27.59 -19.93 -16.28
N LEU A 1112 -26.80 -19.88 -15.20
CA LEU A 1112 -26.24 -21.05 -14.54
C LEU A 1112 -27.25 -21.66 -13.55
N ARG A 1113 -27.88 -20.80 -12.73
CA ARG A 1113 -28.83 -21.21 -11.69
C ARG A 1113 -29.95 -20.19 -11.52
N SER A 1114 -31.19 -20.58 -11.83
CA SER A 1114 -32.39 -19.76 -11.60
C SER A 1114 -32.80 -19.79 -10.12
N GLY A 1115 -33.05 -18.62 -9.54
CA GLY A 1115 -33.50 -18.46 -8.15
C GLY A 1115 -33.12 -17.09 -7.61
N ALA A 1116 -33.24 -16.92 -6.29
CA ALA A 1116 -32.94 -15.69 -5.58
C ALA A 1116 -31.63 -15.86 -4.79
N PHE A 1117 -30.48 -15.68 -5.46
CA PHE A 1117 -29.16 -15.86 -4.88
C PHE A 1117 -28.42 -14.53 -4.81
N ASN A 1118 -27.77 -14.25 -3.69
CA ASN A 1118 -26.97 -13.04 -3.53
C ASN A 1118 -25.50 -13.29 -3.93
N ASP A 1119 -25.03 -14.51 -3.66
CA ASP A 1119 -23.63 -14.94 -3.67
C ASP A 1119 -23.49 -16.22 -4.56
N VAL A 1120 -22.39 -16.36 -5.30
CA VAL A 1120 -22.02 -17.45 -6.25
C VAL A 1120 -21.24 -18.59 -5.58
N SER A 1121 -20.29 -18.27 -4.68
CA SER A 1121 -19.29 -19.18 -4.09
C SER A 1121 -19.83 -20.35 -3.28
#